data_AF-A0A1F4AVG2-F1
#
_entry.id   AF-A0A1F4AVG2-F1
#
_cell.length_a   1.000
_cell.length_b   1.000
_cell.length_c   1.000
_cell.angle_alpha   90.00
_cell.angle_beta   90.00
_cell.angle_gamma   90.00
#
_symmetry.space_group_name_H-M   'P 1'
#
loop_
_entity.id
_entity.type
_entity.pdbx_description
1 polymer ?
#
loop_
_entity_poly.entity_id
_entity_poly.type
_entity_poly.pdbx_seq_one_letter_code
_entity_poly.pdbx_strand_id
1 'polypeptide(L)'
;MRDAGIVSRFAVAALASLLAGGCTQVSNSPHARGAEKTNTLFTAFLERSPKYLDPTSSYSNDETPYTYQVYEPLYGYHYLKRPYQLAPRAAAAIAPPHYFDKAGKELPLDAPGEAVAQTVYDVPLQKGILFAPHPAFAKDAAGAYAYHALRREDVAGKHRISDFPLTGTRELTAHDYVYAIRRLATPRIKSPSFSLMSEYIVGLKDYATRIAAADHALRKDLAPTDRDLPMLDFRDHAFEGAEAIDRYTLRVRINGKYPQFKYWLAMTFFSPIPWEAEKFYSQPGMAEKNLTLNYWPVGTGPFMLTEFQENRRHVLERNPNFRGQPYPCEGEPKDAAQGLLEDCGKRTPFVDRIVFSIEKEAIPLKAKFFQGYYDSPLIERLDQATDYLVEMADSEDKSAEYRRKGIRLPTTIEANSWYIGFNMLDPVVGWGKAPAERERNRKLRQALSIAIDWEEHIQIFEKGQGMVAQGPLPPGLFGYRDDGPAALDPVVYRRVNGQLERRPIEDAKRLLAEAGYPDGRDAKSGQPLVLSFDYQRALTPEIRPKMQWYQKQFAKIGVQLEIRATDYNRFQDKMIKGNHQIFFWGWLADYPDAENFLFLLYGPNAKALTNGNGENVSNYQSPEFDRRYEAMKYEDDGPAKARLIDEMIAIAQEDAVWSWGYFPTSAAAFHQWVYNGKPTQIIRNHLQYLRVDPKLRAAKIAEWNRPTWWPVALIALALVVSVVPAVRAYRRRERENAARALAVRGAAEGAG
;
A
#
# COMPACT_ATOMS: atom_id res chain seq x y z
N MET A 1 -38.20 -62.38 -11.88
CA MET A 1 -38.56 -61.42 -12.94
C MET A 1 -39.04 -60.04 -12.43
N ARG A 2 -39.47 -59.86 -11.17
CA ARG A 2 -39.89 -58.54 -10.64
C ARG A 2 -38.74 -57.63 -10.15
N ASP A 3 -37.62 -58.18 -9.67
CA ASP A 3 -36.59 -57.37 -9.01
C ASP A 3 -35.56 -56.72 -9.95
N ALA A 4 -35.24 -57.33 -11.09
CA ALA A 4 -34.27 -56.78 -12.04
C ALA A 4 -34.77 -55.51 -12.76
N GLY A 5 -36.09 -55.33 -12.89
CA GLY A 5 -36.71 -54.14 -13.48
C GLY A 5 -36.70 -52.92 -12.55
N ILE A 6 -36.63 -53.14 -11.24
CA ILE A 6 -36.63 -52.08 -10.22
C ILE A 6 -35.23 -51.46 -10.13
N VAL A 7 -34.17 -52.29 -10.10
CA VAL A 7 -32.78 -51.82 -10.02
C VAL A 7 -32.39 -50.97 -11.25
N SER A 8 -32.85 -51.33 -12.45
CA SER A 8 -32.59 -50.56 -13.67
C SER A 8 -33.31 -49.19 -13.69
N ARG A 9 -34.50 -49.07 -13.09
CA ARG A 9 -35.23 -47.80 -13.01
C ARG A 9 -34.60 -46.85 -11.98
N PHE A 10 -34.13 -47.40 -10.85
CA PHE A 10 -33.39 -46.61 -9.86
C PHE A 10 -32.04 -46.12 -10.37
N ALA A 11 -31.30 -46.94 -11.14
CA ALA A 11 -30.03 -46.50 -11.76
C ALA A 11 -30.23 -45.40 -12.80
N VAL A 12 -31.27 -45.49 -13.64
CA VAL A 12 -31.60 -44.44 -14.63
C VAL A 12 -32.10 -43.16 -13.94
N ALA A 13 -32.91 -43.28 -12.88
CA ALA A 13 -33.37 -42.14 -12.08
C ALA A 13 -32.22 -41.48 -11.31
N ALA A 14 -31.25 -42.25 -10.79
CA ALA A 14 -30.05 -41.74 -10.15
C ALA A 14 -29.13 -41.02 -11.15
N LEU A 15 -28.97 -41.57 -12.37
CA LEU A 15 -28.20 -40.93 -13.44
C LEU A 15 -28.87 -39.65 -13.94
N ALA A 16 -30.19 -39.64 -14.08
CA ALA A 16 -30.96 -38.44 -14.44
C ALA A 16 -30.90 -37.37 -13.33
N SER A 17 -30.91 -37.78 -12.06
CA SER A 17 -30.71 -36.89 -10.91
C SER A 17 -29.29 -36.30 -10.87
N LEU A 18 -28.27 -37.10 -11.18
CA LEU A 18 -26.87 -36.66 -11.29
C LEU A 18 -26.66 -35.69 -12.47
N LEU A 19 -27.33 -35.93 -13.60
CA LEU A 19 -27.29 -35.05 -14.77
C LEU A 19 -28.08 -33.75 -14.54
N ALA A 20 -29.21 -33.80 -13.84
CA ALA A 20 -29.98 -32.61 -13.46
C ALA A 20 -29.28 -31.76 -12.39
N GLY A 21 -28.52 -32.40 -11.48
CA GLY A 21 -27.68 -31.72 -10.48
C GLY A 21 -26.47 -30.99 -11.08
N GLY A 22 -26.04 -31.38 -12.29
CA GLY A 22 -24.96 -30.71 -13.03
C GLY A 22 -25.38 -29.43 -13.74
N CYS A 23 -26.68 -29.16 -13.92
CA CYS A 23 -27.18 -28.04 -14.75
C CYS A 23 -27.06 -26.64 -14.13
N THR A 24 -26.36 -26.46 -13.00
CA THR A 24 -26.14 -25.14 -12.41
C THR A 24 -24.81 -24.54 -12.88
N GLN A 25 -24.82 -23.24 -13.19
CA GLN A 25 -23.61 -22.47 -13.51
C GLN A 25 -22.52 -22.70 -12.44
N VAL A 26 -21.28 -22.80 -12.91
CA VAL A 26 -20.03 -23.12 -12.20
C VAL A 26 -20.00 -22.68 -10.72
N SER A 27 -19.82 -23.65 -9.82
CA SER A 27 -19.84 -23.52 -8.35
C SER A 27 -18.64 -22.76 -7.73
N ASN A 28 -17.81 -22.09 -8.53
CA ASN A 28 -16.55 -21.50 -8.05
C ASN A 28 -16.57 -19.98 -7.86
N SER A 29 -17.72 -19.32 -8.10
CA SER A 29 -17.87 -17.89 -7.82
C SER A 29 -17.79 -17.63 -6.31
N PRO A 30 -16.96 -16.69 -5.85
CA PRO A 30 -16.90 -16.29 -4.44
C PRO A 30 -18.08 -15.38 -4.02
N HIS A 31 -18.92 -14.96 -4.97
CA HIS A 31 -19.98 -13.98 -4.75
C HIS A 31 -21.37 -14.61 -4.87
N ALA A 32 -22.36 -13.98 -4.24
CA ALA A 32 -23.76 -14.39 -4.38
C ALA A 32 -24.22 -14.31 -5.84
N ARG A 33 -25.12 -15.21 -6.24
CA ARG A 33 -25.67 -15.22 -7.61
C ARG A 33 -26.33 -13.89 -7.95
N GLY A 34 -26.00 -13.32 -9.11
CA GLY A 34 -26.53 -12.03 -9.55
C GLY A 34 -25.69 -10.82 -9.10
N ALA A 35 -24.72 -11.02 -8.21
CA ALA A 35 -23.83 -9.96 -7.75
C ALA A 35 -22.98 -9.37 -8.89
N GLU A 36 -22.77 -10.11 -9.98
CA GLU A 36 -22.08 -9.59 -11.16
C GLU A 36 -22.81 -8.40 -11.82
N LYS A 37 -24.11 -8.23 -11.54
CA LYS A 37 -24.96 -7.15 -12.10
C LYS A 37 -25.09 -5.94 -11.18
N THR A 38 -24.52 -5.96 -9.98
CA THR A 38 -24.64 -4.85 -9.02
C THR A 38 -23.56 -3.79 -9.22
N ASN A 39 -23.79 -2.56 -8.78
CA ASN A 39 -22.77 -1.50 -8.75
C ASN A 39 -21.79 -1.68 -7.57
N THR A 40 -21.18 -2.86 -7.50
CA THR A 40 -20.25 -3.29 -6.46
C THR A 40 -18.88 -3.52 -7.06
N LEU A 41 -17.83 -2.99 -6.44
CA LEU A 41 -16.45 -3.29 -6.74
C LEU A 41 -16.01 -4.54 -5.96
N PHE A 42 -15.53 -5.57 -6.65
CA PHE A 42 -15.01 -6.80 -6.05
C PHE A 42 -13.49 -6.85 -6.16
N THR A 43 -12.81 -6.99 -5.03
CA THR A 43 -11.34 -7.15 -4.95
C THR A 43 -10.99 -8.17 -3.88
N ALA A 44 -9.75 -8.68 -3.90
CA ALA A 44 -9.23 -9.53 -2.84
C ALA A 44 -8.34 -8.76 -1.85
N PHE A 45 -8.00 -9.42 -0.76
CA PHE A 45 -6.86 -9.12 0.10
C PHE A 45 -6.10 -10.42 0.41
N LEU A 46 -4.79 -10.30 0.66
CA LEU A 46 -3.91 -11.44 0.91
C LEU A 46 -3.76 -11.73 2.39
N GLU A 47 -3.49 -13.00 2.72
CA GLU A 47 -3.03 -13.50 4.03
C GLU A 47 -3.97 -13.28 5.24
N ARG A 48 -4.19 -12.02 5.62
CA ARG A 48 -4.93 -11.61 6.82
C ARG A 48 -5.65 -10.28 6.65
N SER A 49 -6.64 -10.04 7.51
CA SER A 49 -7.29 -8.73 7.65
C SER A 49 -6.30 -7.65 8.07
N PRO A 50 -6.57 -6.37 7.73
CA PRO A 50 -5.75 -5.25 8.19
C PRO A 50 -5.68 -5.26 9.72
N LYS A 51 -4.48 -4.98 10.24
CA LYS A 51 -4.25 -5.01 11.69
C LYS A 51 -4.92 -3.83 12.40
N TYR A 52 -4.85 -2.64 11.79
CA TYR A 52 -5.45 -1.44 12.35
C TYR A 52 -6.44 -0.77 11.41
N LEU A 53 -7.68 -0.57 11.87
CA LEU A 53 -8.65 0.36 11.26
C LEU A 53 -8.87 1.62 12.09
N ASP A 54 -8.28 1.68 13.29
CA ASP A 54 -8.22 2.90 14.08
C ASP A 54 -7.23 3.87 13.43
N PRO A 55 -7.65 5.10 13.07
CA PRO A 55 -6.81 6.04 12.35
C PRO A 55 -5.59 6.47 13.16
N THR A 56 -5.65 6.47 14.50
CA THR A 56 -4.50 6.81 15.35
C THR A 56 -3.37 5.77 15.26
N SER A 57 -3.70 4.49 15.02
CA SER A 57 -2.71 3.41 14.92
C SER A 57 -2.38 3.00 13.48
N SER A 58 -3.25 3.32 12.53
CA SER A 58 -3.07 2.91 11.14
C SER A 58 -1.92 3.68 10.46
N TYR A 59 -1.07 2.92 9.76
CA TYR A 59 0.07 3.45 8.99
C TYR A 59 0.49 2.54 7.83
N SER A 60 -0.06 1.31 7.74
CA SER A 60 0.38 0.31 6.77
C SER A 60 -0.43 0.38 5.48
N ASN A 61 0.19 0.09 4.34
CA ASN A 61 -0.46 0.16 3.02
C ASN A 61 -1.67 -0.77 2.87
N ASP A 62 -1.73 -1.90 3.58
CA ASP A 62 -2.87 -2.82 3.56
C ASP A 62 -4.10 -2.28 4.32
N GLU A 63 -3.91 -1.28 5.17
CA GLU A 63 -4.96 -0.63 5.96
C GLU A 63 -5.60 0.56 5.20
N THR A 64 -4.84 1.21 4.32
CA THR A 64 -5.26 2.40 3.57
C THR A 64 -6.55 2.23 2.73
N PRO A 65 -6.82 1.09 2.05
CA PRO A 65 -8.09 0.90 1.33
C PRO A 65 -9.33 0.96 2.21
N TYR A 66 -9.17 0.86 3.53
CA TYR A 66 -10.26 0.97 4.49
C TYR A 66 -10.26 2.36 5.13
N THR A 67 -9.13 2.77 5.70
CA THR A 67 -9.08 3.95 6.56
C THR A 67 -9.30 5.25 5.78
N TYR A 68 -8.73 5.40 4.58
CA TYR A 68 -8.93 6.61 3.75
C TYR A 68 -10.31 6.70 3.07
N GLN A 69 -11.08 5.60 3.12
CA GLN A 69 -12.45 5.50 2.61
C GLN A 69 -13.49 5.79 3.70
N VAL A 70 -13.18 5.41 4.95
CA VAL A 70 -14.05 5.68 6.10
C VAL A 70 -13.80 7.06 6.71
N TYR A 71 -12.54 7.49 6.76
CA TYR A 71 -12.14 8.75 7.38
C TYR A 71 -11.78 9.83 6.33
N GLU A 72 -11.89 11.10 6.73
CA GLU A 72 -11.43 12.24 5.92
C GLU A 72 -10.41 13.07 6.69
N PRO A 73 -9.12 12.97 6.36
CA PRO A 73 -8.13 13.96 6.77
C PRO A 73 -8.52 15.36 6.27
N LEU A 74 -7.87 16.39 6.81
CA LEU A 74 -8.11 17.78 6.43
C LEU A 74 -7.85 17.99 4.94
N TYR A 75 -6.75 17.42 4.45
CA TYR A 75 -6.29 17.51 3.08
C TYR A 75 -6.23 16.13 2.40
N GLY A 76 -5.96 16.15 1.10
CA GLY A 76 -5.65 14.98 0.29
C GLY A 76 -4.81 15.43 -0.90
N TYR A 77 -4.73 14.60 -1.93
CA TYR A 77 -4.01 14.96 -3.15
C TYR A 77 -4.94 14.91 -4.36
N HIS A 78 -4.69 15.78 -5.33
CA HIS A 78 -5.39 15.77 -6.59
C HIS A 78 -5.16 14.41 -7.29
N TYR A 79 -6.24 13.72 -7.68
CA TYR A 79 -6.15 12.33 -8.11
C TYR A 79 -5.26 12.12 -9.36
N LEU A 80 -5.46 12.94 -10.38
CA LEU A 80 -4.82 12.71 -11.69
C LEU A 80 -3.52 13.49 -11.93
N LYS A 81 -3.29 14.63 -11.26
CA LYS A 81 -2.14 15.50 -11.53
C LYS A 81 -0.82 14.91 -11.02
N ARG A 82 0.24 15.10 -11.81
CA ARG A 82 1.64 14.91 -11.44
C ARG A 82 2.44 16.15 -11.90
N PRO A 83 3.38 16.70 -11.11
CA PRO A 83 3.71 16.36 -9.73
C PRO A 83 2.50 16.38 -8.80
N TYR A 84 2.54 15.60 -7.72
CA TYR A 84 1.39 15.52 -6.80
C TYR A 84 1.06 16.91 -6.24
N GLN A 85 -0.22 17.26 -6.24
CA GLN A 85 -0.70 18.54 -5.72
C GLN A 85 -1.60 18.29 -4.52
N LEU A 86 -1.27 18.93 -3.39
CA LEU A 86 -2.11 18.91 -2.20
C LEU A 86 -3.44 19.62 -2.52
N ALA A 87 -4.54 19.05 -2.05
CA ALA A 87 -5.89 19.56 -2.27
C ALA A 87 -6.70 19.53 -0.96
N PRO A 88 -7.60 20.50 -0.74
CA PRO A 88 -8.50 20.47 0.40
C PRO A 88 -9.43 19.26 0.33
N ARG A 89 -9.72 18.64 1.49
CA ARG A 89 -10.65 17.52 1.59
C ARG A 89 -11.79 17.82 2.56
N ALA A 90 -11.56 17.69 3.86
CA ALA A 90 -12.52 18.16 4.87
C ALA A 90 -12.32 19.65 5.18
N ALA A 91 -11.10 20.17 4.98
CA ALA A 91 -10.83 21.59 4.99
C ALA A 91 -11.49 22.30 3.80
N ALA A 92 -11.86 23.56 3.97
CA ALA A 92 -12.41 24.41 2.91
C ALA A 92 -11.32 24.94 1.95
N ALA A 93 -10.09 25.07 2.43
CA ALA A 93 -8.91 25.49 1.67
C ALA A 93 -7.64 24.94 2.33
N ILE A 94 -6.50 24.97 1.62
CA ILE A 94 -5.20 24.76 2.24
C ILE A 94 -4.87 26.00 3.08
N ALA A 95 -4.80 25.85 4.39
CA ALA A 95 -4.53 26.96 5.30
C ALA A 95 -3.09 27.46 5.16
N PRO A 96 -2.86 28.77 4.99
CA PRO A 96 -1.52 29.33 5.06
C PRO A 96 -0.99 29.28 6.50
N PRO A 97 0.34 29.19 6.69
CA PRO A 97 0.96 29.31 8.00
C PRO A 97 1.00 30.77 8.47
N HIS A 98 0.88 30.98 9.78
CA HIS A 98 1.21 32.23 10.45
C HIS A 98 2.46 32.02 11.31
N TYR A 99 3.50 32.81 11.09
CA TYR A 99 4.79 32.66 11.77
C TYR A 99 4.93 33.67 12.89
N PHE A 100 5.46 33.22 14.03
CA PHE A 100 5.67 34.07 15.20
C PHE A 100 7.10 33.92 15.73
N ASP A 101 7.69 35.02 16.15
CA ASP A 101 8.99 35.03 16.84
C ASP A 101 8.85 34.64 18.32
N LYS A 102 9.98 34.64 19.04
CA LYS A 102 10.02 34.30 20.49
C LYS A 102 9.26 35.30 21.36
N ALA A 103 9.02 36.52 20.89
CA ALA A 103 8.25 37.54 21.59
C ALA A 103 6.74 37.47 21.25
N GLY A 104 6.33 36.53 20.39
CA GLY A 104 4.95 36.38 19.94
C GLY A 104 4.54 37.39 18.87
N LYS A 105 5.51 38.08 18.24
CA LYS A 105 5.23 38.99 17.12
C LYS A 105 5.12 38.19 15.83
N GLU A 106 4.09 38.49 15.03
CA GLU A 106 3.90 37.89 13.72
C GLU A 106 5.02 38.31 12.73
N LEU A 107 5.49 37.34 11.96
CA LEU A 107 6.55 37.46 10.97
C LEU A 107 5.99 37.27 9.55
N PRO A 108 6.63 37.85 8.52
CA PRO A 108 6.21 37.63 7.13
C PRO A 108 6.46 36.18 6.68
N LEU A 109 5.78 35.72 5.62
CA LEU A 109 5.87 34.34 5.13
C LEU A 109 7.27 33.94 4.65
N ASP A 110 8.05 34.90 4.16
CA ASP A 110 9.43 34.74 3.70
C ASP A 110 10.46 34.84 4.85
N ALA A 111 10.00 34.93 6.11
CA ALA A 111 10.90 34.99 7.25
C ALA A 111 11.84 33.76 7.29
N PRO A 112 13.13 33.97 7.64
CA PRO A 112 14.09 32.88 7.82
C PRO A 112 13.57 31.87 8.86
N GLY A 113 13.78 30.58 8.60
CA GLY A 113 13.21 29.51 9.43
C GLY A 113 13.67 29.58 10.89
N GLU A 114 14.91 29.99 11.12
CA GLU A 114 15.52 30.17 12.43
C GLU A 114 14.94 31.33 13.25
N ALA A 115 14.28 32.30 12.60
CA ALA A 115 13.60 33.41 13.26
C ALA A 115 12.21 33.01 13.78
N VAL A 116 11.61 31.97 13.20
CA VAL A 116 10.28 31.47 13.56
C VAL A 116 10.38 30.59 14.80
N ALA A 117 9.79 31.03 15.90
CA ALA A 117 9.71 30.24 17.14
C ALA A 117 8.46 29.34 17.14
N GLN A 118 7.35 29.81 16.57
CA GLN A 118 6.09 29.08 16.48
C GLN A 118 5.43 29.32 15.13
N THR A 119 4.79 28.28 14.59
CA THR A 119 3.87 28.39 13.46
C THR A 119 2.45 28.04 13.91
N VAL A 120 1.47 28.81 13.44
CA VAL A 120 0.04 28.57 13.69
C VAL A 120 -0.66 28.33 12.36
N TYR A 121 -1.48 27.28 12.32
CA TYR A 121 -2.36 26.98 11.20
C TYR A 121 -3.81 27.10 11.65
N ASP A 122 -4.54 28.04 11.07
CA ASP A 122 -5.99 28.15 11.24
C ASP A 122 -6.68 27.53 10.04
N VAL A 123 -7.08 26.27 10.18
CA VAL A 123 -7.65 25.45 9.12
C VAL A 123 -9.17 25.60 9.09
N PRO A 124 -9.74 26.28 8.08
CA PRO A 124 -11.18 26.36 7.93
C PRO A 124 -11.73 25.01 7.45
N LEU A 125 -12.79 24.54 8.09
CA LEU A 125 -13.50 23.31 7.72
C LEU A 125 -14.65 23.62 6.77
N GLN A 126 -14.94 22.67 5.88
CA GLN A 126 -16.20 22.70 5.14
C GLN A 126 -17.36 22.49 6.12
N LYS A 127 -18.43 23.26 5.91
CA LYS A 127 -19.66 23.16 6.70
C LYS A 127 -20.53 22.01 6.19
N GLY A 128 -21.37 21.46 7.06
CA GLY A 128 -22.36 20.43 6.71
C GLY A 128 -21.78 19.04 6.47
N ILE A 129 -20.51 18.78 6.82
CA ILE A 129 -19.96 17.42 6.77
C ILE A 129 -20.61 16.62 7.90
N LEU A 130 -21.21 15.48 7.59
CA LEU A 130 -21.87 14.60 8.55
C LEU A 130 -21.08 13.31 8.73
N PHE A 131 -21.02 12.80 9.96
CA PHE A 131 -20.51 11.44 10.22
C PHE A 131 -21.43 10.38 9.61
N ALA A 132 -20.86 9.25 9.21
CA ALA A 132 -21.64 8.09 8.79
C ALA A 132 -22.63 7.65 9.89
N PRO A 133 -23.81 7.12 9.53
CA PRO A 133 -24.75 6.60 10.51
C PRO A 133 -24.10 5.55 11.42
N HIS A 134 -24.18 5.76 12.73
CA HIS A 134 -23.51 4.89 13.69
C HIS A 134 -24.24 4.84 15.04
N PRO A 135 -24.24 3.69 15.77
CA PRO A 135 -24.84 3.59 17.10
C PRO A 135 -24.28 4.58 18.12
N ALA A 136 -23.00 4.95 17.99
CA ALA A 136 -22.36 5.94 18.88
C ALA A 136 -23.10 7.29 18.95
N PHE A 137 -23.83 7.65 17.89
CA PHE A 137 -24.60 8.91 17.81
C PHE A 137 -26.10 8.70 18.06
N ALA A 138 -26.55 7.47 18.29
CA ALA A 138 -27.96 7.17 18.46
C ALA A 138 -28.51 7.88 19.70
N LYS A 139 -29.62 8.58 19.53
CA LYS A 139 -30.36 9.22 20.61
C LYS A 139 -31.74 8.58 20.75
N ASP A 140 -32.22 8.49 21.98
CA ASP A 140 -33.58 8.06 22.28
C ASP A 140 -34.61 9.19 22.02
N ALA A 141 -35.89 8.89 22.27
CA ALA A 141 -36.96 9.88 22.10
C ALA A 141 -36.84 11.09 23.04
N ALA A 142 -36.11 10.98 24.14
CA ALA A 142 -35.82 12.07 25.06
C ALA A 142 -34.58 12.89 24.67
N GLY A 143 -33.86 12.48 23.61
CA GLY A 143 -32.65 13.14 23.13
C GLY A 143 -31.36 12.72 23.86
N ALA A 144 -31.42 11.73 24.76
CA ALA A 144 -30.25 11.18 25.44
C ALA A 144 -29.56 10.12 24.57
N TYR A 145 -28.25 9.95 24.73
CA TYR A 145 -27.51 8.92 23.97
C TYR A 145 -27.94 7.52 24.39
N ALA A 146 -28.48 6.76 23.45
CA ALA A 146 -29.12 5.48 23.70
C ALA A 146 -28.14 4.40 24.22
N TYR A 147 -26.84 4.54 23.92
CA TYR A 147 -25.83 3.50 24.15
C TYR A 147 -24.61 3.97 24.95
N HIS A 148 -24.68 5.10 25.67
CA HIS A 148 -23.55 5.64 26.45
C HIS A 148 -23.55 5.20 27.93
N ALA A 149 -24.55 4.42 28.36
CA ALA A 149 -24.70 3.89 29.71
C ALA A 149 -25.13 2.40 29.69
N LEU A 150 -24.53 1.62 28.79
CA LEU A 150 -24.80 0.19 28.67
C LEU A 150 -24.13 -0.60 29.80
N ARG A 151 -24.81 -1.66 30.23
CA ARG A 151 -24.26 -2.68 31.12
C ARG A 151 -23.79 -3.86 30.29
N ARG A 152 -22.94 -4.71 30.87
CA ARG A 152 -22.39 -5.89 30.19
C ARG A 152 -23.48 -6.83 29.63
N GLU A 153 -24.60 -6.97 30.33
CA GLU A 153 -25.76 -7.74 29.88
C GLU A 153 -26.42 -7.17 28.61
N ASP A 154 -26.42 -5.85 28.44
CA ASP A 154 -27.01 -5.18 27.27
C ASP A 154 -26.16 -5.46 25.99
N VAL A 155 -24.87 -5.76 26.16
CA VAL A 155 -23.91 -6.07 25.09
C VAL A 155 -23.82 -7.58 24.82
N ALA A 156 -24.38 -8.45 25.67
CA ALA A 156 -24.19 -9.90 25.63
C ALA A 156 -24.59 -10.57 24.30
N GLY A 157 -25.54 -10.01 23.54
CA GLY A 157 -25.94 -10.49 22.21
C GLY A 157 -25.40 -9.68 21.02
N LYS A 158 -24.55 -8.68 21.26
CA LYS A 158 -24.01 -7.78 20.23
C LYS A 158 -22.63 -8.22 19.79
N HIS A 159 -22.40 -8.38 18.49
CA HIS A 159 -21.12 -8.81 17.90
C HIS A 159 -20.68 -7.93 16.73
N ARG A 160 -21.57 -7.07 16.22
CA ARG A 160 -21.32 -6.10 15.15
C ARG A 160 -22.17 -4.85 15.38
N ILE A 161 -21.81 -3.76 14.70
CA ILE A 161 -22.53 -2.48 14.84
C ILE A 161 -24.01 -2.56 14.44
N SER A 162 -24.35 -3.43 13.48
CA SER A 162 -25.74 -3.59 13.02
C SER A 162 -26.64 -4.30 14.03
N ASP A 163 -26.08 -4.89 15.10
CA ASP A 163 -26.89 -5.50 16.16
C ASP A 163 -27.49 -4.43 17.09
N PHE A 164 -27.04 -3.17 16.99
CA PHE A 164 -27.62 -2.01 17.65
C PHE A 164 -28.71 -1.41 16.74
N PRO A 165 -30.00 -1.49 17.10
CA PRO A 165 -31.10 -1.13 16.20
C PRO A 165 -31.21 0.37 15.92
N LEU A 166 -30.72 1.22 16.82
CA LEU A 166 -30.74 2.67 16.63
C LEU A 166 -29.37 3.13 16.11
N THR A 167 -29.39 4.00 15.12
CA THR A 167 -28.21 4.71 14.63
C THR A 167 -28.51 6.19 14.58
N GLY A 168 -27.50 7.03 14.76
CA GLY A 168 -27.62 8.47 14.56
C GLY A 168 -26.50 9.01 13.70
N THR A 169 -26.52 10.32 13.50
CA THR A 169 -25.42 11.08 12.91
C THR A 169 -25.37 12.45 13.58
N ARG A 170 -24.25 13.14 13.40
CA ARG A 170 -24.11 14.57 13.69
C ARG A 170 -23.11 15.19 12.73
N GLU A 171 -23.12 16.52 12.71
CA GLU A 171 -22.14 17.29 11.97
C GLU A 171 -20.74 17.18 12.59
N LEU A 172 -19.75 17.09 11.72
CA LEU A 172 -18.34 17.26 12.00
C LEU A 172 -18.05 18.70 12.43
N THR A 173 -17.18 18.86 13.43
CA THR A 173 -16.74 20.16 13.92
C THR A 173 -15.23 20.16 14.16
N ALA A 174 -14.64 21.33 14.35
CA ALA A 174 -13.22 21.47 14.70
C ALA A 174 -12.84 20.70 15.97
N HIS A 175 -13.78 20.54 16.92
CA HIS A 175 -13.54 19.75 18.14
C HIS A 175 -13.20 18.28 17.85
N ASP A 176 -13.68 17.71 16.74
CA ASP A 176 -13.41 16.31 16.37
C ASP A 176 -11.95 16.09 15.93
N TYR A 177 -11.37 17.10 15.28
CA TYR A 177 -9.95 17.11 14.94
C TYR A 177 -9.09 17.41 16.18
N VAL A 178 -9.51 18.34 17.04
CA VAL A 178 -8.83 18.59 18.32
C VAL A 178 -8.77 17.30 19.15
N TYR A 179 -9.90 16.58 19.22
CA TYR A 179 -9.98 15.30 19.93
C TYR A 179 -9.02 14.27 19.33
N ALA A 180 -8.98 14.13 17.99
CA ALA A 180 -8.07 13.22 17.31
C ALA A 180 -6.58 13.56 17.55
N ILE A 181 -6.21 14.85 17.50
CA ILE A 181 -4.82 15.30 17.74
C ILE A 181 -4.43 15.00 19.19
N ARG A 182 -5.31 15.28 20.17
CA ARG A 182 -5.07 14.92 21.57
C ARG A 182 -4.90 13.40 21.73
N ARG A 183 -5.72 12.62 21.03
CA ARG A 183 -5.71 11.15 21.08
C ARG A 183 -4.40 10.54 20.55
N LEU A 184 -3.60 11.25 19.75
CA LEU A 184 -2.26 10.80 19.36
C LEU A 184 -1.36 10.48 20.58
N ALA A 185 -1.61 11.12 21.72
CA ALA A 185 -0.86 10.95 22.97
C ALA A 185 -1.37 9.78 23.85
N THR A 186 -2.31 8.98 23.37
CA THR A 186 -2.86 7.86 24.14
C THR A 186 -1.79 6.80 24.46
N PRO A 187 -1.71 6.30 25.70
CA PRO A 187 -0.82 5.19 26.05
C PRO A 187 -1.42 3.81 25.72
N ARG A 188 -2.72 3.76 25.36
CA ARG A 188 -3.47 2.50 25.21
C ARG A 188 -3.23 1.80 23.88
N ILE A 189 -2.87 2.56 22.85
CA ILE A 189 -2.56 2.07 21.51
C ILE A 189 -1.30 2.77 21.00
N LYS A 190 -0.55 2.09 20.13
CA LYS A 190 0.65 2.69 19.52
C LYS A 190 0.22 3.65 18.41
N SER A 191 0.61 4.91 18.51
CA SER A 191 0.55 5.89 17.42
C SER A 191 1.92 5.95 16.71
N PRO A 192 2.02 5.53 15.44
CA PRO A 192 3.29 5.55 14.70
C PRO A 192 3.87 6.95 14.52
N SER A 193 3.01 7.99 14.47
CA SER A 193 3.42 9.37 14.26
C SER A 193 3.74 10.12 15.56
N PHE A 194 3.38 9.58 16.73
CA PHE A 194 3.47 10.31 18.00
C PHE A 194 4.88 10.85 18.27
N SER A 195 5.92 10.01 18.12
CA SER A 195 7.30 10.42 18.43
C SER A 195 7.75 11.62 17.61
N LEU A 196 7.37 11.70 16.33
CA LEU A 196 7.69 12.83 15.46
C LEU A 196 6.80 14.03 15.80
N MET A 197 5.49 13.81 15.90
CA MET A 197 4.52 14.87 16.15
C MET A 197 4.71 15.51 17.52
N SER A 198 5.23 14.80 18.53
CA SER A 198 5.47 15.35 19.87
C SER A 198 6.61 16.37 19.91
N GLU A 199 7.53 16.32 18.95
CA GLU A 199 8.63 17.30 18.84
C GLU A 199 8.13 18.60 18.17
N TYR A 200 7.16 18.50 17.25
CA TYR A 200 6.61 19.66 16.54
C TYR A 200 5.38 20.26 17.20
N ILE A 201 4.36 19.48 17.59
CA ILE A 201 3.10 20.04 18.11
C ILE A 201 3.31 20.58 19.52
N VAL A 202 2.97 21.87 19.72
CA VAL A 202 3.22 22.59 20.97
C VAL A 202 2.57 21.85 22.15
N GLY A 203 3.40 21.50 23.15
CA GLY A 203 2.95 20.87 24.39
C GLY A 203 2.48 19.41 24.28
N LEU A 204 2.57 18.76 23.12
CA LEU A 204 2.07 17.38 22.94
C LEU A 204 2.86 16.36 23.78
N LYS A 205 4.17 16.54 23.92
CA LYS A 205 5.04 15.70 24.75
C LYS A 205 4.64 15.74 26.24
N ASP A 206 4.46 16.94 26.79
CA ASP A 206 4.04 17.12 28.18
C ASP A 206 2.60 16.66 28.40
N TYR A 207 1.73 16.90 27.41
CA TYR A 207 0.37 16.38 27.41
C TYR A 207 0.34 14.86 27.52
N ALA A 208 1.17 14.14 26.76
CA ALA A 208 1.26 12.68 26.83
C ALA A 208 1.63 12.16 28.22
N THR A 209 2.55 12.82 28.91
CA THR A 209 2.89 12.48 30.31
C THR A 209 1.68 12.61 31.23
N ARG A 210 0.89 13.68 31.08
CA ARG A 210 -0.35 13.88 31.86
C ARG A 210 -1.41 12.82 31.53
N ILE A 211 -1.57 12.49 30.25
CA ILE A 211 -2.52 11.46 29.80
C ILE A 211 -2.11 10.07 30.28
N ALA A 212 -0.82 9.74 30.28
CA ALA A 212 -0.32 8.49 30.83
C ALA A 212 -0.61 8.36 32.33
N ALA A 213 -0.43 9.44 33.10
CA ALA A 213 -0.77 9.47 34.52
C ALA A 213 -2.30 9.31 34.75
N ALA A 214 -3.12 9.97 33.92
CA ALA A 214 -4.58 9.84 33.98
C ALA A 214 -5.04 8.41 33.65
N ASP A 215 -4.49 7.78 32.62
CA ASP A 215 -4.78 6.38 32.28
C ASP A 215 -4.38 5.43 33.41
N HIS A 216 -3.18 5.62 33.97
CA HIS A 216 -2.72 4.83 35.10
C HIS A 216 -3.69 4.94 36.30
N ALA A 217 -4.16 6.15 36.61
CA ALA A 217 -5.14 6.36 37.69
C ALA A 217 -6.48 5.66 37.41
N LEU A 218 -6.96 5.67 36.16
CA LEU A 218 -8.20 4.98 35.74
C LEU A 218 -8.08 3.45 35.83
N ARG A 219 -6.86 2.92 35.72
CA ARG A 219 -6.59 1.48 35.66
C ARG A 219 -6.00 0.91 36.96
N LYS A 220 -5.87 1.72 38.01
CA LYS A 220 -5.21 1.33 39.27
C LYS A 220 -5.78 0.06 39.92
N ASP A 221 -7.09 -0.18 39.76
CA ASP A 221 -7.82 -1.30 40.34
C ASP A 221 -8.11 -2.43 39.32
N LEU A 222 -7.55 -2.33 38.10
CA LEU A 222 -7.74 -3.30 37.02
C LEU A 222 -6.52 -4.20 36.86
N ALA A 223 -6.75 -5.44 36.44
CA ALA A 223 -5.66 -6.33 36.05
C ALA A 223 -4.99 -5.82 34.75
N PRO A 224 -3.67 -6.02 34.57
CA PRO A 224 -3.00 -5.67 33.32
C PRO A 224 -3.58 -6.35 32.06
N THR A 225 -4.25 -7.49 32.25
CA THR A 225 -4.91 -8.27 31.19
C THR A 225 -6.34 -7.83 30.90
N ASP A 226 -6.91 -6.92 31.69
CA ASP A 226 -8.27 -6.43 31.48
C ASP A 226 -8.35 -5.65 30.17
N ARG A 227 -9.33 -6.05 29.33
CA ARG A 227 -9.59 -5.44 28.03
C ARG A 227 -10.65 -4.33 28.11
N ASP A 228 -11.56 -4.43 29.07
CA ASP A 228 -12.59 -3.43 29.31
C ASP A 228 -12.00 -2.29 30.15
N LEU A 229 -11.54 -1.26 29.45
CA LEU A 229 -10.95 -0.08 30.09
C LEU A 229 -12.01 1.03 30.20
N PRO A 230 -12.11 1.72 31.36
CA PRO A 230 -12.90 2.94 31.49
C PRO A 230 -12.51 3.96 30.43
N MET A 231 -13.44 4.83 30.02
CA MET A 231 -13.15 5.89 29.05
C MET A 231 -12.00 6.78 29.56
N LEU A 232 -10.97 6.95 28.71
CA LEU A 232 -9.97 8.00 28.88
C LEU A 232 -10.41 9.19 28.05
N ASP A 233 -11.01 10.19 28.69
CA ASP A 233 -11.56 11.35 27.98
C ASP A 233 -10.53 12.46 27.80
N PHE A 234 -9.99 12.59 26.59
CA PHE A 234 -9.01 13.63 26.24
C PHE A 234 -9.54 15.06 26.40
N ARG A 235 -10.86 15.26 26.51
CA ARG A 235 -11.48 16.60 26.68
C ARG A 235 -11.19 17.21 28.04
N ASP A 236 -11.03 16.39 29.06
CA ASP A 236 -10.84 16.81 30.46
C ASP A 236 -9.42 17.33 30.75
N HIS A 237 -8.53 17.25 29.76
CA HIS A 237 -7.12 17.61 29.90
C HIS A 237 -6.76 18.80 29.00
N ALA A 238 -6.19 19.84 29.60
CA ALA A 238 -5.73 21.02 28.89
C ALA A 238 -4.60 20.69 27.90
N PHE A 239 -4.72 21.24 26.69
CA PHE A 239 -3.79 21.04 25.58
C PHE A 239 -3.75 22.29 24.70
N GLU A 240 -2.55 22.84 24.49
CA GLU A 240 -2.35 24.09 23.76
C GLU A 240 -2.05 23.87 22.26
N GLY A 241 -1.58 22.68 21.89
CA GLY A 241 -1.15 22.37 20.53
C GLY A 241 -2.28 22.33 19.49
N ALA A 242 -3.53 22.15 19.93
CA ALA A 242 -4.70 22.23 19.06
C ALA A 242 -5.93 22.79 19.79
N GLU A 243 -6.68 23.63 19.09
CA GLU A 243 -7.85 24.33 19.59
C GLU A 243 -8.94 24.43 18.51
N ALA A 244 -10.20 24.37 18.92
CA ALA A 244 -11.32 24.72 18.06
C ALA A 244 -11.69 26.18 18.35
N ILE A 245 -11.27 27.10 17.48
CA ILE A 245 -11.53 28.54 17.62
C ILE A 245 -13.04 28.81 17.55
N ASP A 246 -13.69 28.10 16.64
CA ASP A 246 -15.12 28.00 16.51
C ASP A 246 -15.48 26.61 15.97
N ARG A 247 -16.76 26.38 15.66
CA ARG A 247 -17.25 25.09 15.17
C ARG A 247 -16.56 24.61 13.88
N TYR A 248 -16.06 25.51 13.04
CA TYR A 248 -15.51 25.25 11.72
C TYR A 248 -14.08 25.76 11.53
N THR A 249 -13.39 26.16 12.60
CA THR A 249 -11.99 26.62 12.51
C THR A 249 -11.13 25.84 13.49
N LEU A 250 -10.27 24.98 12.97
CA LEU A 250 -9.27 24.23 13.74
C LEU A 250 -7.96 25.03 13.76
N ARG A 251 -7.48 25.38 14.95
CA ARG A 251 -6.13 25.90 15.14
C ARG A 251 -5.18 24.77 15.53
N VAL A 252 -4.04 24.69 14.85
CA VAL A 252 -2.91 23.82 15.24
C VAL A 252 -1.66 24.67 15.42
N ARG A 253 -0.94 24.48 16.52
CA ARG A 253 0.30 25.18 16.83
C ARG A 253 1.47 24.21 16.79
N ILE A 254 2.52 24.60 16.07
CA ILE A 254 3.77 23.83 16.01
C ILE A 254 4.98 24.70 16.36
N ASN A 255 6.02 24.07 16.89
CA ASN A 255 7.32 24.64 17.18
C ASN A 255 8.09 24.89 15.87
N GLY A 256 8.68 26.07 15.74
CA GLY A 256 9.50 26.45 14.59
C GLY A 256 8.73 26.61 13.28
N LYS A 257 9.47 26.79 12.18
CA LYS A 257 8.96 26.71 10.81
C LYS A 257 9.03 25.25 10.33
N TYR A 258 7.94 24.68 9.83
CA TYR A 258 7.94 23.34 9.24
C TYR A 258 6.89 23.24 8.12
N PRO A 259 7.22 23.66 6.88
CA PRO A 259 6.27 23.71 5.78
C PRO A 259 5.66 22.35 5.41
N GLN A 260 6.38 21.25 5.65
CA GLN A 260 5.93 19.90 5.37
C GLN A 260 4.79 19.45 6.31
N PHE A 261 4.52 20.19 7.39
CA PHE A 261 3.39 19.93 8.29
C PHE A 261 2.06 19.76 7.55
N LYS A 262 1.84 20.53 6.48
CA LYS A 262 0.65 20.43 5.63
C LYS A 262 0.45 19.03 5.03
N TYR A 263 1.51 18.29 4.72
CA TYR A 263 1.38 16.94 4.17
C TYR A 263 0.98 15.91 5.23
N TRP A 264 1.41 16.09 6.48
CA TRP A 264 0.96 15.26 7.59
C TRP A 264 -0.55 15.39 7.83
N LEU A 265 -1.12 16.58 7.60
CA LEU A 265 -2.58 16.81 7.69
C LEU A 265 -3.40 16.11 6.58
N ALA A 266 -2.75 15.51 5.58
CA ALA A 266 -3.37 14.61 4.60
C ALA A 266 -3.31 13.11 5.02
N MET A 267 -2.67 12.78 6.15
CA MET A 267 -2.53 11.40 6.63
C MET A 267 -3.70 10.99 7.53
N THR A 268 -4.05 9.70 7.53
CA THR A 268 -5.25 9.21 8.23
C THR A 268 -5.22 9.44 9.74
N PHE A 269 -4.06 9.43 10.40
CA PHE A 269 -3.96 9.70 11.83
C PHE A 269 -4.32 11.14 12.24
N PHE A 270 -4.46 12.06 11.28
CA PHE A 270 -5.06 13.39 11.48
C PHE A 270 -6.54 13.48 11.08
N SER A 271 -7.20 12.36 10.86
CA SER A 271 -8.64 12.30 10.60
C SER A 271 -9.47 12.62 11.85
N PRO A 272 -10.71 13.11 11.71
CA PRO A 272 -11.53 13.46 12.86
C PRO A 272 -12.01 12.20 13.58
N ILE A 273 -11.97 12.25 14.92
CA ILE A 273 -12.46 11.17 15.77
C ILE A 273 -13.56 11.74 16.67
N PRO A 274 -14.80 11.23 16.57
CA PRO A 274 -15.89 11.69 17.42
C PRO A 274 -15.72 11.09 18.82
N TRP A 275 -15.71 11.94 19.85
CA TRP A 275 -15.60 11.50 21.25
C TRP A 275 -16.72 10.52 21.64
N GLU A 276 -17.89 10.62 20.99
CA GLU A 276 -19.02 9.71 21.20
C GLU A 276 -18.66 8.27 20.84
N ALA A 277 -17.81 8.05 19.83
CA ALA A 277 -17.36 6.71 19.48
C ALA A 277 -16.45 6.14 20.57
N GLU A 278 -15.53 6.94 21.13
CA GLU A 278 -14.71 6.49 22.26
C GLU A 278 -15.59 6.13 23.46
N LYS A 279 -16.60 6.97 23.78
CA LYS A 279 -17.56 6.68 24.86
C LYS A 279 -18.40 5.43 24.61
N PHE A 280 -18.83 5.22 23.37
CA PHE A 280 -19.62 4.05 22.97
C PHE A 280 -18.80 2.76 23.05
N TYR A 281 -17.55 2.76 22.59
CA TYR A 281 -16.70 1.58 22.63
C TYR A 281 -16.07 1.31 24.00
N SER A 282 -16.05 2.28 24.91
CA SER A 282 -15.62 2.08 26.29
C SER A 282 -16.67 1.43 27.18
N GLN A 283 -17.85 1.06 26.65
CA GLN A 283 -18.90 0.44 27.46
C GLN A 283 -18.51 -1.01 27.86
N PRO A 284 -18.89 -1.48 29.05
CA PRO A 284 -18.55 -2.83 29.50
C PRO A 284 -18.97 -3.93 28.52
N GLY A 285 -18.06 -4.87 28.24
CA GLY A 285 -18.25 -6.01 27.34
C GLY A 285 -17.99 -5.72 25.86
N MET A 286 -17.78 -4.47 25.46
CA MET A 286 -17.51 -4.11 24.06
C MET A 286 -16.15 -4.62 23.59
N ALA A 287 -15.09 -4.37 24.36
CA ALA A 287 -13.73 -4.66 23.95
C ALA A 287 -13.48 -6.17 23.79
N GLU A 288 -14.04 -6.98 24.69
CA GLU A 288 -13.98 -8.45 24.63
C GLU A 288 -14.49 -9.02 23.31
N LYS A 289 -15.46 -8.34 22.70
CA LYS A 289 -16.14 -8.73 21.46
C LYS A 289 -15.61 -8.04 20.21
N ASN A 290 -14.48 -7.34 20.32
CA ASN A 290 -13.92 -6.55 19.23
C ASN A 290 -14.90 -5.46 18.72
N LEU A 291 -15.82 -4.98 19.57
CA LEU A 291 -16.58 -3.77 19.30
C LEU A 291 -15.71 -2.57 19.69
N THR A 292 -14.80 -2.19 18.79
CA THR A 292 -13.88 -1.06 18.96
C THR A 292 -13.71 -0.30 17.65
N LEU A 293 -13.14 0.92 17.70
CA LEU A 293 -12.77 1.68 16.49
C LEU A 293 -11.85 0.91 15.54
N ASN A 294 -11.08 -0.05 16.07
CA ASN A 294 -10.14 -0.85 15.28
C ASN A 294 -10.80 -1.91 14.39
N TYR A 295 -12.04 -2.29 14.70
CA TYR A 295 -12.81 -3.27 13.93
C TYR A 295 -14.03 -2.63 13.27
N TRP A 296 -14.54 -1.56 13.85
CA TRP A 296 -15.72 -0.84 13.42
C TRP A 296 -15.41 0.66 13.39
N PRO A 297 -14.67 1.13 12.38
CA PRO A 297 -14.34 2.55 12.24
C PRO A 297 -15.58 3.37 11.89
N VAL A 298 -15.61 4.62 12.35
CA VAL A 298 -16.67 5.59 12.03
C VAL A 298 -16.05 6.94 11.68
N GLY A 299 -16.37 7.45 10.49
CA GLY A 299 -15.84 8.70 9.98
C GLY A 299 -16.83 9.40 9.05
N THR A 300 -16.33 10.37 8.29
CA THR A 300 -17.14 11.19 7.36
C THR A 300 -16.89 10.84 5.89
N GLY A 301 -16.06 9.84 5.61
CA GLY A 301 -15.60 9.47 4.29
C GLY A 301 -16.69 8.92 3.35
N PRO A 302 -16.33 8.66 2.09
CA PRO A 302 -17.26 8.19 1.06
C PRO A 302 -17.91 6.84 1.37
N PHE A 303 -17.30 6.03 2.23
CA PHE A 303 -17.82 4.69 2.58
C PHE A 303 -17.82 4.46 4.09
N MET A 304 -18.64 3.51 4.52
CA MET A 304 -18.72 3.01 5.90
C MET A 304 -18.54 1.50 5.90
N LEU A 305 -17.85 0.96 6.91
CA LEU A 305 -17.66 -0.48 7.06
C LEU A 305 -18.93 -1.12 7.65
N THR A 306 -19.60 -1.97 6.89
CA THR A 306 -20.85 -2.62 7.31
C THR A 306 -20.70 -4.12 7.58
N GLU A 307 -19.59 -4.71 7.16
CA GLU A 307 -19.24 -6.08 7.49
C GLU A 307 -17.75 -6.22 7.71
N PHE A 308 -17.36 -6.81 8.84
CA PHE A 308 -16.00 -7.22 9.13
C PHE A 308 -15.98 -8.66 9.61
N GLN A 309 -15.53 -9.57 8.75
CA GLN A 309 -15.23 -10.95 9.09
C GLN A 309 -13.72 -11.14 8.99
N GLU A 310 -13.07 -11.22 10.16
CA GLU A 310 -11.63 -11.35 10.26
C GLU A 310 -11.11 -12.53 9.42
N ASN A 311 -10.06 -12.26 8.65
CA ASN A 311 -9.39 -13.19 7.73
C ASN A 311 -10.33 -13.89 6.76
N ARG A 312 -11.44 -13.24 6.38
CA ARG A 312 -12.42 -13.81 5.44
C ARG A 312 -12.99 -12.78 4.48
N ARG A 313 -13.65 -11.74 4.98
CA ARG A 313 -14.45 -10.84 4.15
C ARG A 313 -14.70 -9.50 4.83
N HIS A 314 -14.56 -8.41 4.07
CA HIS A 314 -14.94 -7.08 4.52
C HIS A 314 -15.83 -6.40 3.48
N VAL A 315 -16.72 -5.53 3.95
CA VAL A 315 -17.64 -4.80 3.09
C VAL A 315 -17.67 -3.34 3.50
N LEU A 316 -17.35 -2.48 2.53
CA LEU A 316 -17.61 -1.06 2.60
C LEU A 316 -18.87 -0.73 1.78
N GLU A 317 -19.79 0.02 2.34
CA GLU A 317 -20.97 0.54 1.64
C GLU A 317 -20.91 2.05 1.58
N ARG A 318 -21.52 2.65 0.55
CA ARG A 318 -21.61 4.09 0.39
C ARG A 318 -22.14 4.71 1.68
N ASN A 319 -21.41 5.70 2.21
CA ASN A 319 -21.89 6.52 3.30
C ASN A 319 -23.02 7.42 2.75
N PRO A 320 -24.28 7.25 3.21
CA PRO A 320 -25.40 8.05 2.70
C PRO A 320 -25.27 9.54 3.03
N ASN A 321 -24.44 9.88 4.02
CA ASN A 321 -24.19 11.24 4.47
C ASN A 321 -22.98 11.90 3.77
N PHE A 322 -22.27 11.18 2.89
CA PHE A 322 -21.15 11.76 2.17
C PHE A 322 -21.66 12.77 1.14
N ARG A 323 -21.19 14.02 1.26
CA ARG A 323 -21.57 15.17 0.41
C ARG A 323 -21.29 14.99 -1.09
N GLY A 324 -20.44 14.03 -1.45
CA GLY A 324 -19.98 13.78 -2.81
C GLY A 324 -18.98 14.81 -3.30
N GLN A 325 -17.94 14.36 -3.98
CA GLN A 325 -16.92 15.24 -4.56
C GLN A 325 -16.99 15.16 -6.10
N PRO A 326 -16.79 16.27 -6.83
CA PRO A 326 -16.70 16.19 -8.28
C PRO A 326 -15.42 15.43 -8.67
N TYR A 327 -15.54 14.50 -9.61
CA TYR A 327 -14.39 13.85 -10.20
C TYR A 327 -13.54 14.87 -10.97
N PRO A 328 -12.19 14.81 -10.89
CA PRO A 328 -11.34 15.84 -11.48
C PRO A 328 -11.48 15.97 -13.00
N CYS A 329 -11.27 17.19 -13.50
CA CYS A 329 -11.33 17.53 -14.92
C CYS A 329 -9.96 17.79 -15.54
N GLU A 330 -8.91 17.76 -14.72
CA GLU A 330 -7.53 18.01 -15.12
C GLU A 330 -6.65 16.84 -14.69
N GLY A 331 -5.58 16.58 -15.44
CA GLY A 331 -4.64 15.48 -15.19
C GLY A 331 -3.35 15.67 -15.97
N GLU A 332 -2.53 14.62 -16.06
CA GLU A 332 -1.40 14.58 -16.97
C GLU A 332 -1.89 14.59 -18.44
N PRO A 333 -1.09 15.06 -19.41
CA PRO A 333 -1.48 15.07 -20.83
C PRO A 333 -1.97 13.72 -21.36
N LYS A 334 -1.38 12.61 -20.89
CA LYS A 334 -1.76 11.23 -21.28
C LYS A 334 -3.12 10.79 -20.71
N ASP A 335 -3.59 11.40 -19.63
CA ASP A 335 -4.80 10.96 -18.92
C ASP A 335 -6.06 11.15 -19.79
N ALA A 336 -6.11 12.25 -20.55
CA ALA A 336 -7.19 12.51 -21.50
C ALA A 336 -7.29 11.42 -22.59
N ALA A 337 -6.14 11.05 -23.17
CA ALA A 337 -6.06 10.00 -24.20
C ALA A 337 -6.41 8.61 -23.65
N GLN A 338 -6.25 8.39 -22.34
CA GLN A 338 -6.61 7.15 -21.66
C GLN A 338 -8.08 7.10 -21.19
N GLY A 339 -8.88 8.14 -21.48
CA GLY A 339 -10.29 8.24 -21.06
C GLY A 339 -10.47 8.57 -19.58
N LEU A 340 -9.41 8.93 -18.86
CA LEU A 340 -9.49 9.23 -17.42
C LEU A 340 -10.17 10.57 -17.11
N LEU A 341 -10.60 11.34 -18.11
CA LEU A 341 -11.31 12.61 -17.91
C LEU A 341 -12.79 12.54 -18.34
N GLU A 342 -13.28 11.38 -18.80
CA GLU A 342 -14.66 11.20 -19.31
C GLU A 342 -15.75 11.42 -18.24
N ASP A 343 -15.40 11.20 -16.98
CA ASP A 343 -16.30 11.37 -15.84
C ASP A 343 -16.13 12.73 -15.12
N CYS A 344 -15.38 13.67 -15.72
CA CYS A 344 -15.17 15.02 -15.19
C CYS A 344 -16.47 15.64 -14.64
N GLY A 345 -16.40 16.16 -13.41
CA GLY A 345 -17.49 16.86 -12.73
C GLY A 345 -18.59 15.96 -12.15
N LYS A 346 -18.64 14.66 -12.49
CA LYS A 346 -19.63 13.73 -11.90
C LYS A 346 -19.32 13.50 -10.42
N ARG A 347 -20.38 13.32 -9.61
CA ARG A 347 -20.27 13.18 -8.15
C ARG A 347 -19.84 11.77 -7.74
N THR A 348 -18.84 11.68 -6.88
CA THR A 348 -18.29 10.45 -6.29
C THR A 348 -18.96 10.14 -4.93
N PRO A 349 -18.86 8.90 -4.41
CA PRO A 349 -18.27 7.73 -5.03
C PRO A 349 -19.09 7.21 -6.23
N PHE A 350 -18.44 6.61 -7.23
CA PHE A 350 -19.17 6.03 -8.37
C PHE A 350 -19.72 4.62 -8.09
N VAL A 351 -19.05 3.84 -7.25
CA VAL A 351 -19.56 2.54 -6.78
C VAL A 351 -20.35 2.69 -5.48
N ASP A 352 -21.33 1.80 -5.27
CA ASP A 352 -22.18 1.81 -4.08
C ASP A 352 -21.65 0.92 -2.97
N ARG A 353 -20.82 -0.06 -3.33
CA ARG A 353 -20.32 -1.08 -2.41
C ARG A 353 -18.97 -1.60 -2.86
N ILE A 354 -18.11 -1.93 -1.92
CA ILE A 354 -16.81 -2.55 -2.15
C ILE A 354 -16.74 -3.81 -1.29
N VAL A 355 -16.43 -4.94 -1.91
CA VAL A 355 -16.29 -6.23 -1.24
C VAL A 355 -14.86 -6.71 -1.36
N PHE A 356 -14.24 -6.92 -0.20
CA PHE A 356 -12.91 -7.50 -0.05
C PHE A 356 -13.06 -8.95 0.39
N SER A 357 -12.48 -9.89 -0.34
CA SER A 357 -12.48 -11.32 -0.01
C SER A 357 -11.06 -11.84 0.17
N ILE A 358 -10.83 -12.71 1.15
CA ILE A 358 -9.50 -13.28 1.34
C ILE A 358 -9.14 -14.22 0.19
N GLU A 359 -7.95 -14.07 -0.36
CA GLU A 359 -7.32 -15.05 -1.24
C GLU A 359 -5.89 -15.29 -0.76
N LYS A 360 -5.62 -16.50 -0.27
CA LYS A 360 -4.30 -16.85 0.29
C LYS A 360 -3.30 -17.30 -0.77
N GLU A 361 -3.80 -17.75 -1.92
CA GLU A 361 -3.01 -18.42 -2.95
C GLU A 361 -3.08 -17.65 -4.27
N ALA A 362 -1.93 -17.41 -4.90
CA ALA A 362 -1.84 -16.60 -6.12
C ALA A 362 -2.56 -17.23 -7.32
N ILE A 363 -2.47 -18.57 -7.48
CA ILE A 363 -3.08 -19.27 -8.63
C ILE A 363 -4.62 -19.17 -8.60
N PRO A 364 -5.32 -19.51 -7.49
CA PRO A 364 -6.76 -19.29 -7.38
C PRO A 364 -7.20 -17.83 -7.53
N LEU A 365 -6.45 -16.88 -6.94
CA LEU A 365 -6.73 -15.45 -7.08
C LEU A 365 -6.74 -15.04 -8.55
N LYS A 366 -5.68 -15.40 -9.28
CA LYS A 366 -5.55 -15.13 -10.71
C LYS A 366 -6.64 -15.82 -11.51
N ALA A 367 -6.93 -17.10 -11.25
CA ALA A 367 -8.00 -17.81 -11.95
C ALA A 367 -9.35 -17.11 -11.79
N LYS A 368 -9.72 -16.71 -10.57
CA LYS A 368 -10.97 -15.97 -10.27
C LYS A 368 -11.00 -14.59 -10.92
N PHE A 369 -9.86 -13.88 -10.93
CA PHE A 369 -9.73 -12.62 -11.67
C PHE A 369 -9.98 -12.83 -13.16
N PHE A 370 -9.37 -13.84 -13.80
CA PHE A 370 -9.57 -14.14 -15.22
C PHE A 370 -10.99 -14.63 -15.56
N GLN A 371 -11.68 -15.21 -14.60
CA GLN A 371 -13.10 -15.56 -14.69
C GLN A 371 -14.03 -14.34 -14.51
N GLY A 372 -13.50 -13.19 -14.13
CA GLY A 372 -14.24 -11.94 -13.93
C GLY A 372 -14.85 -11.78 -12.54
N TYR A 373 -14.53 -12.66 -11.58
CA TYR A 373 -15.06 -12.57 -10.22
C TYR A 373 -14.40 -11.47 -9.37
N TYR A 374 -13.24 -10.95 -9.80
CA TYR A 374 -12.64 -9.76 -9.22
C TYR A 374 -12.52 -8.70 -10.30
N ASP A 375 -12.91 -7.46 -10.00
CA ASP A 375 -12.78 -6.30 -10.89
C ASP A 375 -11.32 -5.85 -10.98
N SER A 376 -10.62 -5.96 -9.84
CA SER A 376 -9.17 -5.89 -9.68
C SER A 376 -8.74 -6.96 -8.68
N PRO A 377 -7.64 -7.71 -8.90
CA PRO A 377 -7.26 -8.78 -8.00
C PRO A 377 -6.83 -8.23 -6.63
N LEU A 378 -6.02 -7.17 -6.60
CA LEU A 378 -5.55 -6.52 -5.38
C LEU A 378 -5.45 -5.01 -5.63
N ILE A 379 -6.44 -4.26 -5.18
CA ILE A 379 -6.63 -2.87 -5.61
C ILE A 379 -5.54 -1.87 -5.14
N GLU A 380 -4.86 -2.14 -4.02
CA GLU A 380 -3.81 -1.26 -3.44
C GLU A 380 -2.41 -1.92 -3.42
N ARG A 381 -2.28 -3.17 -3.86
CA ARG A 381 -0.99 -3.88 -3.95
C ARG A 381 -0.45 -3.84 -5.37
N LEU A 382 -0.03 -2.63 -5.76
CA LEU A 382 0.44 -2.35 -7.11
C LEU A 382 1.73 -3.12 -7.47
N ASP A 383 2.51 -3.48 -6.45
CA ASP A 383 3.67 -4.35 -6.55
C ASP A 383 3.30 -5.74 -7.11
N GLN A 384 2.14 -6.28 -6.72
CA GLN A 384 1.70 -7.62 -7.10
C GLN A 384 1.15 -7.69 -8.53
N ALA A 385 0.68 -6.57 -9.07
CA ALA A 385 0.13 -6.58 -10.43
C ALA A 385 1.23 -6.54 -11.51
N THR A 386 2.49 -6.30 -11.13
CA THR A 386 3.63 -6.34 -12.06
C THR A 386 3.87 -7.75 -12.62
N ASP A 387 3.52 -8.80 -11.88
CA ASP A 387 3.60 -10.20 -12.35
C ASP A 387 2.77 -10.43 -13.61
N TYR A 388 1.64 -9.73 -13.77
CA TYR A 388 0.82 -9.82 -14.98
C TYR A 388 1.55 -9.26 -16.21
N LEU A 389 2.33 -8.19 -16.05
CA LEU A 389 3.13 -7.60 -17.14
C LEU A 389 4.25 -8.54 -17.57
N VAL A 390 4.91 -9.15 -16.59
CA VAL A 390 5.98 -10.12 -16.79
C VAL A 390 5.47 -11.31 -17.60
N GLU A 391 4.36 -11.90 -17.20
CA GLU A 391 3.80 -13.07 -17.90
C GLU A 391 3.38 -12.74 -19.34
N MET A 392 2.91 -11.51 -19.60
CA MET A 392 2.62 -11.05 -20.95
C MET A 392 3.89 -10.88 -21.79
N ALA A 393 5.01 -10.49 -21.19
CA ALA A 393 6.30 -10.37 -21.87
C ALA A 393 6.91 -11.74 -22.15
N ASP A 394 6.76 -12.70 -21.23
CA ASP A 394 7.36 -14.04 -21.31
C ASP A 394 6.56 -15.00 -22.22
N SER A 395 5.29 -14.73 -22.51
CA SER A 395 4.42 -15.64 -23.26
C SER A 395 3.43 -14.92 -24.18
N GLU A 396 3.55 -15.13 -25.49
CA GLU A 396 2.59 -14.58 -26.48
C GLU A 396 1.17 -15.13 -26.26
N ASP A 397 1.03 -16.39 -25.84
CA ASP A 397 -0.28 -16.97 -25.52
C ASP A 397 -0.96 -16.24 -24.35
N LYS A 398 -0.18 -15.89 -23.32
CA LYS A 398 -0.68 -15.07 -22.21
C LYS A 398 -0.99 -13.65 -22.65
N SER A 399 -0.10 -13.03 -23.41
CA SER A 399 -0.34 -11.71 -23.99
C SER A 399 -1.64 -11.66 -24.79
N ALA A 400 -1.86 -12.65 -25.66
CA ALA A 400 -3.09 -12.81 -26.44
C ALA A 400 -4.31 -13.07 -25.55
N GLU A 401 -4.21 -13.91 -24.52
CA GLU A 401 -5.29 -14.15 -23.55
C GLU A 401 -5.73 -12.84 -22.85
N TYR A 402 -4.78 -12.02 -22.40
CA TYR A 402 -5.03 -10.80 -21.65
C TYR A 402 -5.69 -9.76 -22.55
N ARG A 403 -5.17 -9.60 -23.77
CA ARG A 403 -5.76 -8.75 -24.82
C ARG A 403 -7.19 -9.19 -25.15
N ARG A 404 -7.45 -10.50 -25.36
CA ARG A 404 -8.81 -11.02 -25.64
C ARG A 404 -9.79 -10.74 -24.50
N LYS A 405 -9.34 -10.82 -23.25
CA LYS A 405 -10.16 -10.52 -22.07
C LYS A 405 -10.28 -9.03 -21.78
N GLY A 406 -9.51 -8.18 -22.47
CA GLY A 406 -9.50 -6.74 -22.25
C GLY A 406 -8.93 -6.36 -20.88
N ILE A 407 -7.96 -7.13 -20.37
CA ILE A 407 -7.25 -6.79 -19.13
C ILE A 407 -6.40 -5.56 -19.40
N ARG A 408 -6.55 -4.53 -18.57
CA ARG A 408 -5.73 -3.32 -18.59
C ARG A 408 -4.76 -3.35 -17.42
N LEU A 409 -3.51 -3.05 -17.74
CA LEU A 409 -2.39 -3.01 -16.79
C LEU A 409 -1.74 -1.62 -16.79
N PRO A 410 -2.45 -0.55 -16.36
CA PRO A 410 -1.83 0.76 -16.29
C PRO A 410 -0.65 0.74 -15.31
N THR A 411 0.41 1.45 -15.65
CA THR A 411 1.64 1.53 -14.85
C THR A 411 1.95 2.95 -14.39
N THR A 412 2.72 3.06 -13.32
CA THR A 412 3.32 4.31 -12.85
C THR A 412 4.70 4.03 -12.27
N ILE A 413 5.58 5.01 -12.31
CA ILE A 413 6.77 5.01 -11.45
C ILE A 413 6.32 5.43 -10.05
N GLU A 414 6.78 4.69 -9.04
CA GLU A 414 6.48 4.98 -7.64
C GLU A 414 7.31 6.17 -7.14
N ALA A 415 6.80 6.86 -6.12
CA ALA A 415 7.63 7.73 -5.27
C ALA A 415 8.43 6.85 -4.30
N ASN A 416 9.27 5.97 -4.85
CA ASN A 416 10.04 4.96 -4.17
C ASN A 416 11.40 4.83 -4.87
N SER A 417 12.47 4.59 -4.13
CA SER A 417 13.82 4.37 -4.66
C SER A 417 14.50 3.18 -4.00
N TRP A 418 15.16 2.33 -4.78
CA TRP A 418 16.10 1.31 -4.33
C TRP A 418 17.50 1.68 -4.77
N TYR A 419 18.49 1.62 -3.87
CA TYR A 419 19.85 2.07 -4.14
C TYR A 419 20.90 1.22 -3.41
N ILE A 420 22.16 1.33 -3.86
CA ILE A 420 23.32 0.86 -3.11
C ILE A 420 24.00 2.08 -2.48
N GLY A 421 24.07 2.11 -1.16
CA GLY A 421 24.72 3.19 -0.43
C GLY A 421 26.11 2.82 0.07
N PHE A 422 26.96 3.85 0.21
CA PHE A 422 28.27 3.76 0.84
C PHE A 422 28.22 4.42 2.22
N ASN A 423 28.82 3.78 3.23
CA ASN A 423 28.97 4.39 4.55
C ASN A 423 30.11 5.41 4.54
N MET A 424 29.77 6.69 4.70
CA MET A 424 30.72 7.80 4.62
C MET A 424 31.65 7.89 5.84
N LEU A 425 31.37 7.13 6.90
CA LEU A 425 32.26 6.95 8.05
C LEU A 425 33.32 5.85 7.82
N ASP A 426 33.17 5.02 6.79
CA ASP A 426 34.13 3.94 6.49
C ASP A 426 35.45 4.52 5.95
N PRO A 427 36.63 4.02 6.38
CA PRO A 427 37.91 4.56 5.95
C PRO A 427 38.25 4.31 4.48
N VAL A 428 37.65 3.30 3.83
CA VAL A 428 37.94 2.90 2.44
C VAL A 428 36.93 3.49 1.47
N VAL A 429 35.64 3.34 1.74
CA VAL A 429 34.58 3.84 0.83
C VAL A 429 34.03 5.20 1.22
N GLY A 430 34.33 5.70 2.43
CA GLY A 430 33.79 6.96 2.94
C GLY A 430 34.69 8.18 2.73
N TRP A 431 34.65 9.15 3.65
CA TRP A 431 35.35 10.42 3.50
C TRP A 431 36.88 10.36 3.62
N GLY A 432 37.42 9.32 4.28
CA GLY A 432 38.82 9.29 4.68
C GLY A 432 39.16 10.39 5.71
N LYS A 433 40.42 10.45 6.15
CA LYS A 433 40.88 11.43 7.15
C LYS A 433 41.50 12.68 6.52
N ALA A 434 42.05 12.56 5.32
CA ALA A 434 42.76 13.64 4.63
C ALA A 434 42.14 13.97 3.25
N PRO A 435 42.32 15.19 2.71
CA PRO A 435 41.77 15.57 1.41
C PRO A 435 42.17 14.66 0.24
N ALA A 436 43.41 14.19 0.22
CA ALA A 436 43.86 13.24 -0.80
C ALA A 436 43.19 11.87 -0.68
N GLU A 437 42.91 11.41 0.54
CA GLU A 437 42.15 10.17 0.77
C GLU A 437 40.70 10.34 0.36
N ARG A 438 40.10 11.50 0.63
CA ARG A 438 38.75 11.85 0.20
C ARG A 438 38.58 11.72 -1.30
N GLU A 439 39.48 12.32 -2.07
CA GLU A 439 39.45 12.26 -3.53
C GLU A 439 39.65 10.82 -4.03
N ARG A 440 40.61 10.09 -3.45
CA ARG A 440 40.86 8.69 -3.75
C ARG A 440 39.60 7.83 -3.53
N ASN A 441 38.96 7.98 -2.37
CA ASN A 441 37.76 7.24 -2.00
C ASN A 441 36.55 7.63 -2.85
N ARG A 442 36.43 8.91 -3.25
CA ARG A 442 35.40 9.37 -4.20
C ARG A 442 35.57 8.67 -5.54
N LYS A 443 36.78 8.63 -6.11
CA LYS A 443 37.06 7.90 -7.35
C LYS A 443 36.76 6.41 -7.24
N LEU A 444 37.04 5.79 -6.08
CA LEU A 444 36.63 4.41 -5.80
C LEU A 444 35.11 4.28 -5.91
N ARG A 445 34.31 5.10 -5.20
CA ARG A 445 32.85 5.05 -5.28
C ARG A 445 32.32 5.26 -6.70
N GLN A 446 32.88 6.21 -7.45
CA GLN A 446 32.53 6.46 -8.85
C GLN A 446 32.84 5.23 -9.74
N ALA A 447 34.00 4.60 -9.58
CA ALA A 447 34.35 3.37 -10.28
C ALA A 447 33.38 2.23 -9.96
N LEU A 448 33.02 2.04 -8.68
CA LEU A 448 32.04 1.05 -8.25
C LEU A 448 30.66 1.33 -8.87
N SER A 449 30.20 2.58 -8.88
CA SER A 449 28.91 2.97 -9.48
C SER A 449 28.86 2.72 -10.99
N ILE A 450 29.95 2.97 -11.73
CA ILE A 450 30.04 2.63 -13.16
C ILE A 450 30.09 1.10 -13.39
N ALA A 451 30.65 0.33 -12.46
CA ALA A 451 30.70 -1.12 -12.59
C ALA A 451 29.34 -1.82 -12.37
N ILE A 452 28.43 -1.22 -11.59
CA ILE A 452 27.10 -1.78 -11.29
C ILE A 452 26.10 -1.46 -12.41
N ASP A 453 25.80 -2.44 -13.25
CA ASP A 453 24.88 -2.31 -14.39
C ASP A 453 23.39 -2.40 -13.94
N TRP A 454 22.75 -1.25 -13.72
CA TRP A 454 21.36 -1.22 -13.24
C TRP A 454 20.34 -1.59 -14.33
N GLU A 455 20.65 -1.38 -15.60
CA GLU A 455 19.86 -1.87 -16.72
C GLU A 455 19.79 -3.40 -16.71
N GLU A 456 20.95 -4.06 -16.58
CA GLU A 456 21.05 -5.51 -16.44
C GLU A 456 20.32 -5.99 -15.16
N HIS A 457 20.49 -5.28 -14.03
CA HIS A 457 19.78 -5.61 -12.79
C HIS A 457 18.26 -5.59 -12.97
N ILE A 458 17.71 -4.50 -13.52
CA ILE A 458 16.28 -4.33 -13.74
C ILE A 458 15.77 -5.41 -14.70
N GLN A 459 16.50 -5.72 -15.77
CA GLN A 459 16.09 -6.73 -16.73
C GLN A 459 16.03 -8.13 -16.11
N ILE A 460 17.00 -8.50 -15.27
CA ILE A 460 17.12 -9.85 -14.71
C ILE A 460 16.24 -10.04 -13.47
N PHE A 461 16.31 -9.11 -12.51
CA PHE A 461 15.72 -9.31 -11.17
C PHE A 461 14.36 -8.63 -11.00
N GLU A 462 14.17 -7.49 -11.68
CA GLU A 462 12.91 -6.74 -11.67
C GLU A 462 12.09 -7.01 -12.96
N LYS A 463 12.60 -7.88 -13.84
CA LYS A 463 11.94 -8.33 -15.09
C LYS A 463 11.47 -7.16 -15.97
N GLY A 464 12.31 -6.13 -16.07
CA GLY A 464 12.04 -4.91 -16.84
C GLY A 464 11.12 -3.89 -16.12
N GLN A 465 10.68 -4.15 -14.88
CA GLN A 465 9.72 -3.33 -14.14
C GLN A 465 10.42 -2.29 -13.25
N GLY A 466 11.17 -1.38 -13.87
CA GLY A 466 11.85 -0.32 -13.15
C GLY A 466 12.43 0.73 -14.10
N MET A 467 12.66 1.92 -13.56
CA MET A 467 13.40 2.97 -14.23
C MET A 467 14.75 3.14 -13.53
N VAL A 468 15.85 3.13 -14.29
CA VAL A 468 17.18 3.42 -13.74
C VAL A 468 17.14 4.81 -13.09
N ALA A 469 17.52 4.86 -11.81
CA ALA A 469 17.59 6.11 -11.08
C ALA A 469 18.87 6.84 -11.43
N GLN A 470 18.75 8.16 -11.64
CA GLN A 470 19.86 9.05 -11.98
C GLN A 470 20.20 9.98 -10.80
N GLY A 471 19.46 9.86 -9.69
CA GLY A 471 19.56 10.68 -8.51
C GLY A 471 18.62 10.16 -7.43
N PRO A 472 18.50 10.86 -6.30
CA PRO A 472 17.65 10.43 -5.20
C PRO A 472 16.16 10.66 -5.45
N LEU A 473 15.79 11.51 -6.43
CA LEU A 473 14.43 11.99 -6.60
C LEU A 473 13.69 11.25 -7.73
N PRO A 474 12.62 10.48 -7.44
CA PRO A 474 11.83 9.82 -8.48
C PRO A 474 10.95 10.79 -9.29
N PRO A 475 10.54 10.41 -10.52
CA PRO A 475 9.56 11.15 -11.30
C PRO A 475 8.22 11.33 -10.58
N GLY A 476 7.53 12.43 -10.90
CA GLY A 476 6.22 12.73 -10.31
C GLY A 476 6.26 13.49 -8.98
N LEU A 477 7.47 13.83 -8.51
CA LEU A 477 7.70 14.76 -7.40
C LEU A 477 8.15 16.12 -7.91
N PHE A 478 7.85 17.18 -7.16
CA PHE A 478 8.39 18.50 -7.46
C PHE A 478 9.93 18.46 -7.39
N GLY A 479 10.59 19.14 -8.33
CA GLY A 479 12.06 19.13 -8.46
C GLY A 479 12.60 18.12 -9.48
N TYR A 480 11.86 17.04 -9.78
CA TYR A 480 12.25 16.16 -10.89
C TYR A 480 11.94 16.84 -12.22
N ARG A 481 12.94 16.92 -13.10
CA ARG A 481 12.79 17.44 -14.47
C ARG A 481 13.64 16.62 -15.42
N ASP A 482 13.11 16.31 -16.60
CA ASP A 482 13.81 15.53 -17.64
C ASP A 482 15.08 16.23 -18.18
N ASP A 483 15.17 17.54 -17.98
CA ASP A 483 16.32 18.39 -18.33
C ASP A 483 17.23 18.74 -17.13
N GLY A 484 16.88 18.27 -15.93
CA GLY A 484 17.59 18.55 -14.69
C GLY A 484 18.62 17.47 -14.30
N PRO A 485 19.38 17.70 -13.22
CA PRO A 485 20.37 16.73 -12.73
C PRO A 485 19.72 15.43 -12.24
N ALA A 486 18.46 15.46 -11.78
CA ALA A 486 17.71 14.27 -11.38
C ALA A 486 17.46 13.27 -12.53
N ALA A 487 17.63 13.69 -13.79
CA ALA A 487 17.44 12.85 -14.98
C ALA A 487 18.76 12.43 -15.65
N LEU A 488 19.92 12.83 -15.11
CA LEU A 488 21.24 12.45 -15.62
C LEU A 488 22.28 12.43 -14.50
N ASP A 489 22.80 11.23 -14.19
CA ASP A 489 24.01 11.09 -13.38
C ASP A 489 25.26 11.15 -14.28
N PRO A 490 26.05 12.23 -14.25
CA PRO A 490 27.23 12.37 -15.10
C PRO A 490 28.38 11.43 -14.71
N VAL A 491 28.33 10.82 -13.52
CA VAL A 491 29.32 9.83 -13.06
C VAL A 491 29.15 8.53 -13.83
N VAL A 492 27.91 8.09 -14.07
CA VAL A 492 27.62 6.77 -14.67
C VAL A 492 27.25 6.89 -16.16
N TYR A 493 26.65 8.00 -16.58
CA TYR A 493 26.14 8.20 -17.92
C TYR A 493 26.74 9.41 -18.62
N ARG A 494 26.64 9.41 -19.95
CA ARG A 494 26.98 10.54 -20.83
C ARG A 494 25.91 10.71 -21.90
N ARG A 495 25.70 11.92 -22.39
CA ARG A 495 24.86 12.16 -23.57
C ARG A 495 25.67 11.97 -24.85
N VAL A 496 25.26 11.03 -25.69
CA VAL A 496 25.83 10.78 -27.02
C VAL A 496 24.69 10.85 -28.03
N ASN A 497 24.76 11.78 -28.99
CA ASN A 497 23.71 12.01 -30.00
C ASN A 497 22.29 12.22 -29.41
N GLY A 498 22.20 12.87 -28.25
CA GLY A 498 20.94 13.14 -27.56
C GLY A 498 20.40 11.97 -26.72
N GLN A 499 21.01 10.79 -26.76
CA GLN A 499 20.64 9.64 -25.94
C GLN A 499 21.58 9.48 -24.74
N LEU A 500 21.05 8.93 -23.64
CA LEU A 500 21.85 8.56 -22.48
C LEU A 500 22.56 7.25 -22.78
N GLU A 501 23.88 7.26 -22.68
CA GLU A 501 24.74 6.09 -22.84
C GLU A 501 25.53 5.89 -21.55
N ARG A 502 25.52 4.65 -21.03
CA ARG A 502 26.33 4.26 -19.88
C ARG A 502 27.82 4.38 -20.22
N ARG A 503 28.63 4.86 -19.28
CA ARG A 503 30.09 4.89 -19.43
C ARG A 503 30.66 3.48 -19.54
N PRO A 504 31.71 3.28 -20.37
CA PRO A 504 32.33 1.97 -20.54
C PRO A 504 33.05 1.53 -19.26
N ILE A 505 33.17 0.22 -19.06
CA ILE A 505 33.85 -0.36 -17.88
C ILE A 505 35.32 0.08 -17.75
N GLU A 506 35.96 0.46 -18.85
CA GLU A 506 37.33 0.98 -18.86
C GLU A 506 37.44 2.34 -18.13
N ASP A 507 36.39 3.16 -18.13
CA ASP A 507 36.34 4.38 -17.31
C ASP A 507 36.37 4.02 -15.81
N ALA A 508 35.66 2.97 -15.40
CA ALA A 508 35.69 2.47 -14.03
C ALA A 508 37.07 1.95 -13.64
N LYS A 509 37.73 1.16 -14.49
CA LYS A 509 39.10 0.66 -14.24
C LYS A 509 40.11 1.79 -14.11
N ARG A 510 40.01 2.83 -14.95
CA ARG A 510 40.86 4.02 -14.86
C ARG A 510 40.65 4.74 -13.53
N LEU A 511 39.40 5.02 -13.15
CA LEU A 511 39.07 5.65 -11.87
C LEU A 511 39.54 4.81 -10.67
N LEU A 512 39.43 3.48 -10.76
CA LEU A 512 39.90 2.56 -9.74
C LEU A 512 41.43 2.59 -9.59
N ALA A 513 42.17 2.65 -10.70
CA ALA A 513 43.63 2.82 -10.68
C ALA A 513 44.03 4.18 -10.09
N GLU A 514 43.33 5.26 -10.45
CA GLU A 514 43.53 6.59 -9.84
C GLU A 514 43.14 6.62 -8.35
N ALA A 515 42.22 5.76 -7.93
CA ALA A 515 41.90 5.50 -6.53
C ALA A 515 42.96 4.64 -5.82
N GLY A 516 44.09 4.33 -6.46
CA GLY A 516 45.17 3.55 -5.88
C GLY A 516 44.92 2.04 -5.85
N TYR A 517 43.92 1.55 -6.61
CA TYR A 517 43.56 0.14 -6.69
C TYR A 517 43.64 -0.44 -8.12
N PRO A 518 44.76 -0.32 -8.86
CA PRO A 518 44.85 -0.90 -10.20
C PRO A 518 44.51 -2.40 -10.17
N ASP A 519 43.66 -2.83 -11.12
CA ASP A 519 43.13 -4.20 -11.21
C ASP A 519 42.50 -4.73 -9.90
N GLY A 520 41.94 -3.84 -9.08
CA GLY A 520 41.32 -4.18 -7.80
C GLY A 520 42.31 -4.58 -6.72
N ARG A 521 43.57 -4.12 -6.80
CA ARG A 521 44.62 -4.40 -5.82
C ARG A 521 45.25 -3.13 -5.31
N ASP A 522 45.46 -3.05 -4.00
CA ASP A 522 46.12 -1.89 -3.39
C ASP A 522 47.52 -1.68 -3.98
N ALA A 523 47.78 -0.50 -4.54
CA ALA A 523 49.00 -0.20 -5.27
C ALA A 523 50.28 -0.29 -4.41
N LYS A 524 50.14 -0.21 -3.08
CA LYS A 524 51.28 -0.25 -2.15
C LYS A 524 51.59 -1.67 -1.68
N SER A 525 50.56 -2.44 -1.34
CA SER A 525 50.69 -3.77 -0.72
C SER A 525 50.46 -4.93 -1.69
N GLY A 526 49.84 -4.68 -2.85
CA GLY A 526 49.45 -5.71 -3.82
C GLY A 526 48.27 -6.59 -3.40
N GLN A 527 47.71 -6.35 -2.20
CA GLN A 527 46.59 -7.14 -1.66
C GLN A 527 45.30 -6.84 -2.43
N PRO A 528 44.42 -7.83 -2.64
CA PRO A 528 43.11 -7.61 -3.23
C PRO A 528 42.25 -6.64 -2.41
N LEU A 529 41.55 -5.73 -3.09
CA LEU A 529 40.52 -4.91 -2.47
C LEU A 529 39.30 -5.79 -2.21
N VAL A 530 39.05 -6.06 -0.92
CA VAL A 530 37.86 -6.77 -0.45
C VAL A 530 36.93 -5.76 0.21
N LEU A 531 35.71 -5.67 -0.31
CA LEU A 531 34.65 -4.81 0.24
C LEU A 531 33.51 -5.66 0.76
N SER A 532 32.89 -5.24 1.84
CA SER A 532 31.73 -5.93 2.41
C SER A 532 30.41 -5.30 1.97
N PHE A 533 29.44 -6.15 1.64
CA PHE A 533 28.12 -5.75 1.15
C PHE A 533 27.03 -6.28 2.06
N ASP A 534 26.38 -5.38 2.78
CA ASP A 534 25.30 -5.67 3.69
C ASP A 534 23.95 -5.75 2.97
N TYR A 535 23.23 -6.85 3.19
CA TYR A 535 21.91 -7.09 2.60
C TYR A 535 20.87 -7.41 3.67
N GLN A 536 19.74 -6.70 3.61
CA GLN A 536 18.68 -6.68 4.63
C GLN A 536 17.79 -7.94 4.71
N ARG A 537 18.15 -9.00 3.98
CA ARG A 537 17.42 -10.28 3.94
C ARG A 537 18.40 -11.45 3.93
N ALA A 538 18.02 -12.57 4.55
CA ALA A 538 18.81 -13.79 4.56
C ALA A 538 18.99 -14.41 3.16
N LEU A 539 20.06 -15.20 2.96
CA LEU A 539 20.38 -15.86 1.67
C LEU A 539 19.45 -17.06 1.40
N THR A 540 18.27 -16.78 0.86
CA THR A 540 17.38 -17.80 0.29
C THR A 540 17.80 -18.18 -1.14
N PRO A 541 17.36 -19.34 -1.69
CA PRO A 541 17.64 -19.72 -3.07
C PRO A 541 17.28 -18.64 -4.10
N GLU A 542 16.25 -17.83 -3.83
CA GLU A 542 15.79 -16.74 -4.70
C GLU A 542 16.71 -15.51 -4.64
N ILE A 543 17.36 -15.25 -3.50
CA ILE A 543 18.25 -14.10 -3.30
C ILE A 543 19.68 -14.38 -3.77
N ARG A 544 20.13 -15.64 -3.69
CA ARG A 544 21.51 -16.04 -4.05
C ARG A 544 21.95 -15.60 -5.45
N PRO A 545 21.15 -15.75 -6.53
CA PRO A 545 21.54 -15.30 -7.87
C PRO A 545 21.81 -13.79 -7.92
N LYS A 546 21.00 -12.99 -7.23
CA LYS A 546 21.17 -11.53 -7.14
C LYS A 546 22.45 -11.16 -6.41
N MET A 547 22.78 -11.86 -5.32
CA MET A 547 24.04 -11.62 -4.60
C MET A 547 25.27 -12.01 -5.43
N GLN A 548 25.21 -13.14 -6.14
CA GLN A 548 26.27 -13.55 -7.07
C GLN A 548 26.42 -12.57 -8.23
N TRP A 549 25.32 -11.99 -8.70
CA TRP A 549 25.35 -10.94 -9.71
C TRP A 549 26.09 -9.70 -9.21
N TYR A 550 25.81 -9.22 -7.99
CA TYR A 550 26.59 -8.12 -7.41
C TYR A 550 28.09 -8.46 -7.32
N GLN A 551 28.46 -9.67 -6.90
CA GLN A 551 29.86 -10.11 -6.89
C GLN A 551 30.48 -10.06 -8.30
N LYS A 552 29.74 -10.49 -9.33
CA LYS A 552 30.19 -10.42 -10.73
C LYS A 552 30.37 -8.99 -11.22
N GLN A 553 29.48 -8.05 -10.86
CA GLN A 553 29.62 -6.65 -11.23
C GLN A 553 30.92 -6.05 -10.70
N PHE A 554 31.24 -6.28 -9.41
CA PHE A 554 32.47 -5.80 -8.79
C PHE A 554 33.71 -6.51 -9.36
N ALA A 555 33.60 -7.80 -9.69
CA ALA A 555 34.68 -8.56 -10.32
C ALA A 555 35.07 -8.05 -11.72
N LYS A 556 34.18 -7.34 -12.44
CA LYS A 556 34.50 -6.70 -13.74
C LYS A 556 35.70 -5.73 -13.65
N ILE A 557 35.95 -5.19 -12.45
CA ILE A 557 37.06 -4.27 -12.14
C ILE A 557 38.03 -4.86 -11.10
N GLY A 558 38.01 -6.17 -10.89
CA GLY A 558 38.95 -6.87 -9.99
C GLY A 558 38.64 -6.76 -8.49
N VAL A 559 37.56 -6.10 -8.09
CA VAL A 559 37.17 -5.92 -6.68
C VAL A 559 36.43 -7.16 -6.16
N GLN A 560 36.80 -7.63 -4.97
CA GLN A 560 36.14 -8.77 -4.32
C GLN A 560 35.05 -8.27 -3.38
N LEU A 561 33.86 -8.88 -3.47
CA LEU A 561 32.70 -8.49 -2.66
C LEU A 561 32.31 -9.61 -1.68
N GLU A 562 32.42 -9.33 -0.38
CA GLU A 562 32.00 -10.20 0.72
C GLU A 562 30.53 -9.92 1.08
N ILE A 563 29.64 -10.86 0.76
CA ILE A 563 28.19 -10.70 0.99
C ILE A 563 27.87 -10.99 2.47
N ARG A 564 27.27 -10.01 3.15
CA ARG A 564 26.83 -10.06 4.54
C ARG A 564 25.31 -9.91 4.61
N ALA A 565 24.62 -11.01 4.38
CA ALA A 565 23.15 -11.07 4.40
C ALA A 565 22.62 -11.45 5.79
N THR A 566 21.76 -10.62 6.37
CA THR A 566 21.17 -10.87 7.70
C THR A 566 19.65 -10.72 7.67
N ASP A 567 18.97 -11.09 8.77
CA ASP A 567 17.60 -10.65 8.97
C ASP A 567 17.52 -9.12 9.12
N TYR A 568 16.32 -8.56 8.93
CA TYR A 568 16.11 -7.12 8.89
C TYR A 568 16.42 -6.42 10.21
N ASN A 569 16.09 -7.04 11.37
CA ASN A 569 16.36 -6.43 12.66
C ASN A 569 17.86 -6.34 12.93
N ARG A 570 18.61 -7.41 12.65
CA ARG A 570 20.06 -7.41 12.75
C ARG A 570 20.71 -6.45 11.75
N PHE A 571 20.14 -6.33 10.55
CA PHE A 571 20.58 -5.34 9.57
C PHE A 571 20.42 -3.92 10.11
N GLN A 572 19.22 -3.59 10.63
CA GLN A 572 18.91 -2.30 11.27
C GLN A 572 19.89 -1.98 12.40
N ASP A 573 20.13 -2.92 13.32
CA ASP A 573 21.11 -2.75 14.40
C ASP A 573 22.52 -2.44 13.89
N LYS A 574 22.91 -3.05 12.76
CA LYS A 574 24.21 -2.81 12.13
C LYS A 574 24.29 -1.40 11.54
N MET A 575 23.23 -0.95 10.87
CA MET A 575 23.14 0.41 10.33
C MET A 575 23.18 1.47 11.44
N ILE A 576 22.44 1.24 12.54
CA ILE A 576 22.43 2.12 13.72
C ILE A 576 23.83 2.23 14.34
N LYS A 577 24.63 1.15 14.33
CA LYS A 577 26.00 1.17 14.83
C LYS A 577 27.02 1.74 13.84
N GLY A 578 26.63 1.97 12.59
CA GLY A 578 27.56 2.39 11.53
C GLY A 578 28.58 1.32 11.13
N ASN A 579 28.32 0.04 11.45
CA ASN A 579 29.28 -1.05 11.28
C ASN A 579 29.24 -1.70 9.87
N HIS A 580 28.74 -0.97 8.88
CA HIS A 580 28.58 -1.38 7.48
C HIS A 580 29.53 -0.63 6.55
N GLN A 581 29.77 -1.18 5.37
CA GLN A 581 30.65 -0.56 4.37
C GLN A 581 29.85 -0.18 3.11
N ILE A 582 29.30 -1.17 2.42
CA ILE A 582 28.37 -1.01 1.30
C ILE A 582 27.06 -1.67 1.70
N PHE A 583 25.91 -1.10 1.34
CA PHE A 583 24.61 -1.65 1.72
C PHE A 583 23.56 -1.44 0.63
N PHE A 584 22.56 -2.34 0.56
CA PHE A 584 21.38 -2.17 -0.30
C PHE A 584 20.18 -1.73 0.53
N TRP A 585 19.54 -0.62 0.15
CA TRP A 585 18.41 -0.04 0.87
C TRP A 585 17.36 0.52 -0.06
N GLY A 586 16.20 0.86 0.49
CA GLY A 586 15.15 1.53 -0.25
C GLY A 586 14.36 2.50 0.62
N TRP A 587 13.66 3.40 -0.05
CA TRP A 587 12.85 4.43 0.59
C TRP A 587 11.55 4.61 -0.17
N LEU A 588 10.42 4.54 0.54
CA LEU A 588 9.10 4.86 0.03
C LEU A 588 8.68 6.20 0.64
N ALA A 589 8.26 7.14 -0.19
CA ALA A 589 7.87 8.47 0.27
C ALA A 589 6.63 8.42 1.17
N ASP A 590 6.71 9.09 2.33
CA ASP A 590 5.55 9.28 3.20
C ASP A 590 4.60 10.35 2.62
N TYR A 591 5.18 11.37 1.99
CA TYR A 591 4.49 12.45 1.29
C TYR A 591 5.31 12.92 0.09
N PRO A 592 4.66 13.52 -0.94
CA PRO A 592 5.30 13.76 -2.22
C PRO A 592 6.09 15.08 -2.27
N ASP A 593 7.07 15.24 -1.38
CA ASP A 593 8.01 16.37 -1.37
C ASP A 593 9.45 15.88 -1.60
N ALA A 594 10.25 16.63 -2.35
CA ALA A 594 11.66 16.30 -2.58
C ALA A 594 12.48 16.29 -1.29
N GLU A 595 12.08 17.09 -0.30
CA GLU A 595 12.69 17.08 1.02
C GLU A 595 12.69 15.67 1.64
N ASN A 596 11.62 14.89 1.42
CA ASN A 596 11.50 13.51 1.93
C ASN A 596 12.41 12.49 1.24
N PHE A 597 13.18 12.89 0.22
CA PHE A 597 14.29 12.09 -0.34
C PHE A 597 15.65 12.70 -0.01
N LEU A 598 15.75 14.03 -0.05
CA LEU A 598 17.02 14.73 0.22
C LEU A 598 17.42 14.69 1.69
N PHE A 599 16.46 14.53 2.62
CA PHE A 599 16.76 14.37 4.04
C PHE A 599 17.53 13.07 4.37
N LEU A 600 17.48 12.07 3.48
CA LEU A 600 18.27 10.83 3.57
C LEU A 600 19.76 11.06 3.34
N LEU A 601 20.13 12.24 2.86
CA LEU A 601 21.51 12.67 2.67
C LEU A 601 21.84 13.87 3.58
N TYR A 602 20.92 14.32 4.42
CA TYR A 602 21.18 15.42 5.34
C TYR A 602 22.05 14.96 6.52
N GLY A 603 23.13 15.69 6.81
CA GLY A 603 24.14 15.32 7.80
C GLY A 603 23.58 15.07 9.20
N PRO A 604 22.82 16.00 9.79
CA PRO A 604 22.17 15.80 11.08
C PRO A 604 21.19 14.62 11.15
N ASN A 605 20.77 14.05 10.02
CA ASN A 605 19.99 12.81 9.98
C ASN A 605 20.85 11.54 9.93
N ALA A 606 22.18 11.63 10.09
CA ALA A 606 23.06 10.46 10.03
C ALA A 606 22.67 9.41 11.07
N LYS A 607 22.31 8.22 10.59
CA LYS A 607 21.72 7.16 11.42
C LYS A 607 22.66 6.72 12.53
N ALA A 608 23.95 6.54 12.25
CA ALA A 608 24.92 6.12 13.25
C ALA A 608 25.28 7.23 14.25
N LEU A 609 25.27 8.48 13.81
CA LEU A 609 25.63 9.64 14.65
C LEU A 609 24.48 10.11 15.54
N THR A 610 23.26 9.62 15.27
CA THR A 610 22.04 9.95 16.02
C THR A 610 21.48 8.77 16.80
N ASN A 611 22.26 7.68 16.94
CA ASN A 611 21.86 6.45 17.62
C ASN A 611 20.53 5.87 17.07
N GLY A 612 20.37 5.93 15.75
CA GLY A 612 19.21 5.38 15.05
C GLY A 612 18.05 6.34 14.81
N ASN A 613 18.09 7.56 15.34
CA ASN A 613 16.98 8.52 15.22
C ASN A 613 16.86 9.16 13.83
N GLY A 614 17.95 9.21 13.05
CA GLY A 614 17.96 9.73 11.68
C GLY A 614 17.98 8.63 10.61
N GLU A 615 17.55 8.98 9.39
CA GLU A 615 17.42 8.06 8.25
C GLU A 615 18.49 8.22 7.16
N ASN A 616 19.52 9.05 7.37
CA ASN A 616 20.70 9.06 6.51
C ASN A 616 21.61 7.85 6.85
N VAL A 617 21.31 6.71 6.23
CA VAL A 617 22.02 5.43 6.42
C VAL A 617 23.44 5.47 5.86
N SER A 618 23.70 6.34 4.89
CA SER A 618 25.05 6.59 4.37
C SER A 618 25.93 7.35 5.35
N ASN A 619 25.38 7.93 6.43
CA ASN A 619 26.09 8.80 7.36
C ASN A 619 26.85 9.93 6.64
N TYR A 620 26.32 10.39 5.50
CA TYR A 620 26.93 11.45 4.70
C TYR A 620 26.91 12.76 5.48
N GLN A 621 28.04 13.47 5.49
CA GLN A 621 28.23 14.76 6.16
C GLN A 621 28.87 15.72 5.16
N SER A 622 28.11 16.71 4.69
CA SER A 622 28.60 17.64 3.68
C SER A 622 28.11 19.04 3.99
N PRO A 623 29.00 19.94 4.44
CA PRO A 623 28.61 21.31 4.79
C PRO A 623 27.90 22.05 3.65
N GLU A 624 28.28 21.77 2.39
CA GLU A 624 27.64 22.38 1.21
C GLU A 624 26.22 21.85 0.96
N PHE A 625 26.02 20.54 1.13
CA PHE A 625 24.70 19.91 1.04
C PHE A 625 23.82 20.37 2.20
N ASP A 626 24.34 20.30 3.43
CA ASP A 626 23.62 20.60 4.65
C ASP A 626 23.12 22.05 4.68
N ARG A 627 23.95 23.01 4.28
CA ARG A 627 23.51 24.42 4.15
C ARG A 627 22.38 24.61 3.14
N ARG A 628 22.42 23.88 2.02
CA ARG A 628 21.37 23.96 0.98
C ARG A 628 20.09 23.26 1.41
N TYR A 629 20.21 22.12 2.09
CA TYR A 629 19.07 21.41 2.65
C TYR A 629 18.37 22.26 3.72
N GLU A 630 19.14 22.91 4.61
CA GLU A 630 18.61 23.83 5.62
C GLU A 630 17.88 25.03 5.02
N ALA A 631 18.33 25.56 3.89
CA ALA A 631 17.58 26.57 3.16
C ALA A 631 16.32 25.98 2.50
N MET A 632 16.48 24.87 1.77
CA MET A 632 15.44 24.25 0.94
C MET A 632 14.24 23.77 1.75
N LYS A 633 14.46 23.19 2.94
CA LYS A 633 13.38 22.60 3.76
C LYS A 633 12.33 23.64 4.20
N TYR A 634 12.66 24.93 4.17
CA TYR A 634 11.75 26.02 4.51
C TYR A 634 11.06 26.67 3.30
N GLU A 635 11.44 26.29 2.09
CA GLU A 635 10.91 26.84 0.85
C GLU A 635 9.64 26.10 0.40
N ASP A 636 8.69 26.85 -0.15
CA ASP A 636 7.57 26.29 -0.90
C ASP A 636 8.00 25.86 -2.31
N ASP A 637 7.16 25.06 -2.96
CA ASP A 637 7.42 24.61 -4.33
C ASP A 637 7.45 25.79 -5.29
N GLY A 638 8.65 26.08 -5.80
CA GLY A 638 8.91 27.19 -6.72
C GLY A 638 10.36 27.21 -7.22
N PRO A 639 10.74 28.20 -8.02
CA PRO A 639 12.07 28.25 -8.66
C PRO A 639 13.24 28.22 -7.69
N ALA A 640 13.11 28.84 -6.50
CA ALA A 640 14.16 28.85 -5.48
C ALA A 640 14.43 27.44 -4.92
N LYS A 641 13.37 26.73 -4.51
CA LYS A 641 13.44 25.34 -4.05
C LYS A 641 13.98 24.42 -5.14
N ALA A 642 13.49 24.56 -6.38
CA ALA A 642 13.95 23.76 -7.53
C ALA A 642 15.46 23.91 -7.78
N ARG A 643 16.00 25.14 -7.72
CA ARG A 643 17.44 25.38 -7.85
C ARG A 643 18.24 24.70 -6.73
N LEU A 644 17.80 24.82 -5.48
CA LEU A 644 18.47 24.18 -4.34
C LEU A 644 18.45 22.64 -4.45
N ILE A 645 17.34 22.06 -4.91
CA ILE A 645 17.22 20.63 -5.22
C ILE A 645 18.26 20.23 -6.26
N ASP A 646 18.34 20.96 -7.38
CA ASP A 646 19.31 20.66 -8.45
C ASP A 646 20.76 20.69 -7.95
N GLU A 647 21.12 21.72 -7.19
CA GLU A 647 22.46 21.87 -6.61
C GLU A 647 22.80 20.73 -5.65
N MET A 648 21.85 20.33 -4.78
CA MET A 648 22.04 19.21 -3.85
C MET A 648 22.19 17.87 -4.57
N ILE A 649 21.39 17.61 -5.61
CA ILE A 649 21.50 16.39 -6.41
C ILE A 649 22.86 16.34 -7.09
N ALA A 650 23.32 17.44 -7.69
CA ALA A 650 24.63 17.52 -8.35
C ALA A 650 25.79 17.26 -7.36
N ILE A 651 25.74 17.83 -6.16
CA ILE A 651 26.74 17.57 -5.10
C ILE A 651 26.76 16.08 -4.75
N ALA A 652 25.59 15.47 -4.51
CA ALA A 652 25.51 14.07 -4.12
C ALA A 652 25.94 13.10 -5.24
N GLN A 653 25.68 13.46 -6.51
CA GLN A 653 26.16 12.73 -7.68
C GLN A 653 27.68 12.78 -7.78
N GLU A 654 28.27 13.98 -7.69
CA GLU A 654 29.73 14.14 -7.74
C GLU A 654 30.42 13.34 -6.63
N ASP A 655 29.87 13.40 -5.42
CA ASP A 655 30.36 12.64 -4.27
C ASP A 655 30.12 11.14 -4.38
N ALA A 656 29.30 10.68 -5.34
CA ALA A 656 28.89 9.30 -5.53
C ALA A 656 28.45 8.66 -4.20
N VAL A 657 27.60 9.36 -3.43
CA VAL A 657 27.19 8.91 -2.10
C VAL A 657 26.43 7.58 -2.19
N TRP A 658 25.64 7.43 -3.25
CA TRP A 658 24.97 6.19 -3.65
C TRP A 658 25.35 5.80 -5.09
N SER A 659 25.27 4.51 -5.39
CA SER A 659 24.89 4.07 -6.72
C SER A 659 23.36 4.10 -6.77
N TRP A 660 22.81 5.03 -7.57
CA TRP A 660 21.43 5.50 -7.48
C TRP A 660 20.37 4.42 -7.64
N GLY A 661 20.68 3.31 -8.30
CA GLY A 661 19.78 2.17 -8.38
C GLY A 661 18.62 2.37 -9.33
N TYR A 662 17.41 2.16 -8.84
CA TYR A 662 16.21 2.19 -9.66
C TYR A 662 14.98 2.66 -8.88
N PHE A 663 14.06 3.27 -9.61
CA PHE A 663 12.70 3.55 -9.15
C PHE A 663 11.79 2.43 -9.68
N PRO A 664 11.11 1.67 -8.81
CA PRO A 664 10.29 0.54 -9.24
C PRO A 664 9.08 1.02 -10.04
N THR A 665 8.70 0.21 -11.04
CA THR A 665 7.44 0.39 -11.74
C THR A 665 6.35 -0.37 -10.98
N SER A 666 5.26 0.33 -10.68
CA SER A 666 4.06 -0.26 -10.13
C SER A 666 2.99 -0.42 -11.21
N ALA A 667 2.17 -1.46 -11.10
CA ALA A 667 1.06 -1.70 -12.00
C ALA A 667 -0.25 -1.82 -11.23
N ALA A 668 -1.38 -1.51 -11.85
CA ALA A 668 -2.67 -2.01 -11.38
C ALA A 668 -3.21 -3.01 -12.39
N ALA A 669 -4.11 -3.89 -11.97
CA ALA A 669 -4.81 -4.79 -12.90
C ALA A 669 -6.31 -4.56 -12.84
N PHE A 670 -6.91 -4.31 -13.99
CA PHE A 670 -8.32 -3.98 -14.14
C PHE A 670 -8.95 -4.72 -15.31
N HIS A 671 -10.20 -5.14 -15.16
CA HIS A 671 -10.99 -5.52 -16.32
C HIS A 671 -11.42 -4.31 -17.16
N GLN A 672 -11.82 -4.57 -18.40
CA GLN A 672 -12.32 -3.56 -19.35
C GLN A 672 -13.54 -2.78 -18.87
N TRP A 673 -14.28 -3.28 -17.88
CA TRP A 673 -15.44 -2.61 -17.30
C TRP A 673 -15.13 -1.72 -16.09
N VAL A 674 -13.87 -1.58 -15.67
CA VAL A 674 -13.46 -0.77 -14.50
C VAL A 674 -12.82 0.54 -14.93
N TYR A 675 -13.56 1.63 -14.93
CA TYR A 675 -13.10 2.94 -15.40
C TYR A 675 -12.39 3.73 -14.30
N ASN A 676 -11.62 4.75 -14.72
CA ASN A 676 -10.92 5.70 -13.86
C ASN A 676 -9.83 5.10 -12.96
N GLY A 677 -9.33 3.90 -13.27
CA GLY A 677 -8.24 3.26 -12.52
C GLY A 677 -6.87 3.82 -12.89
N LYS A 678 -6.37 4.79 -12.13
CA LYS A 678 -4.98 5.29 -12.20
C LYS A 678 -4.16 4.76 -11.01
N PRO A 679 -3.07 4.00 -11.24
CA PRO A 679 -2.19 3.50 -10.16
C PRO A 679 -1.57 4.64 -9.34
N THR A 680 -1.51 4.47 -8.02
CA THR A 680 -0.96 5.47 -7.08
C THR A 680 -0.74 4.86 -5.70
N GLN A 681 0.37 5.19 -5.02
CA GLN A 681 0.62 4.84 -3.61
C GLN A 681 0.47 6.04 -2.65
N ILE A 682 0.52 7.27 -3.18
CA ILE A 682 0.37 8.51 -2.41
C ILE A 682 -1.10 8.88 -2.23
N ILE A 683 -1.90 8.80 -3.31
CA ILE A 683 -3.35 9.05 -3.26
C ILE A 683 -4.09 7.79 -2.79
N ARG A 684 -4.35 7.72 -1.49
CA ARG A 684 -4.91 6.52 -0.81
C ARG A 684 -6.44 6.48 -0.73
N ASN A 685 -7.12 7.53 -1.18
CA ASN A 685 -8.59 7.62 -1.17
C ASN A 685 -9.21 7.36 -2.54
N HIS A 686 -8.52 6.65 -3.43
CA HIS A 686 -8.88 6.61 -4.84
C HIS A 686 -10.08 5.70 -5.18
N LEU A 687 -10.48 4.78 -4.29
CA LEU A 687 -11.60 3.85 -4.56
C LEU A 687 -12.93 4.55 -4.87
N GLN A 688 -13.18 5.75 -4.32
CA GLN A 688 -14.37 6.53 -4.64
C GLN A 688 -14.46 6.91 -6.13
N TYR A 689 -13.31 6.98 -6.81
CA TYR A 689 -13.19 7.41 -8.20
C TYR A 689 -13.37 6.27 -9.21
N LEU A 690 -13.29 5.02 -8.77
CA LEU A 690 -13.46 3.87 -9.64
C LEU A 690 -14.94 3.72 -10.00
N ARG A 691 -15.22 3.54 -11.29
CA ARG A 691 -16.57 3.25 -11.80
C ARG A 691 -16.57 1.86 -12.43
N VAL A 692 -17.62 1.08 -12.20
CA VAL A 692 -17.80 -0.21 -12.87
C VAL A 692 -18.95 -0.14 -13.87
N ASP A 693 -18.88 -0.93 -14.95
CA ASP A 693 -20.03 -1.24 -15.81
C ASP A 693 -20.54 -2.66 -15.50
N PRO A 694 -21.59 -2.79 -14.66
CA PRO A 694 -22.12 -4.10 -14.28
C PRO A 694 -22.75 -4.87 -15.46
N LYS A 695 -23.26 -4.17 -16.48
CA LYS A 695 -23.85 -4.82 -17.66
C LYS A 695 -22.77 -5.51 -18.49
N LEU A 696 -21.69 -4.78 -18.77
CA LEU A 696 -20.54 -5.33 -19.48
C LEU A 696 -19.89 -6.47 -18.69
N ARG A 697 -19.69 -6.29 -17.38
CA ARG A 697 -19.14 -7.33 -16.50
C ARG A 697 -19.97 -8.61 -16.55
N ALA A 698 -21.28 -8.52 -16.34
CA ALA A 698 -22.16 -9.68 -16.35
C ALA A 698 -22.14 -10.41 -17.72
N ALA A 699 -22.14 -9.66 -18.82
CA ALA A 699 -22.04 -10.22 -20.16
C ALA A 699 -20.72 -10.99 -20.36
N LYS A 700 -19.59 -10.40 -19.94
CA LYS A 700 -18.26 -11.02 -20.09
C LYS A 700 -18.05 -12.22 -19.18
N ILE A 701 -18.54 -12.19 -17.94
CA ILE A 701 -18.51 -13.36 -17.05
C ILE A 701 -19.33 -14.51 -17.66
N ALA A 702 -20.51 -14.23 -18.23
CA ALA A 702 -21.32 -15.24 -18.89
C ALA A 702 -20.69 -15.78 -20.19
N GLU A 703 -19.90 -14.96 -20.89
CA GLU A 703 -19.12 -15.36 -22.06
C GLU A 703 -17.96 -16.28 -21.68
N TRP A 704 -17.17 -15.91 -20.66
CA TRP A 704 -15.93 -16.60 -20.31
C TRP A 704 -16.12 -17.90 -19.52
N ASN A 705 -17.23 -18.03 -18.78
CA ASN A 705 -17.48 -19.16 -17.90
C ASN A 705 -18.54 -20.13 -18.46
N ARG A 706 -18.62 -20.25 -19.80
CA ARG A 706 -19.55 -21.21 -20.44
C ARG A 706 -19.06 -22.65 -20.24
N PRO A 707 -19.85 -23.53 -19.60
CA PRO A 707 -19.48 -24.93 -19.43
C PRO A 707 -19.37 -25.66 -20.79
N THR A 708 -18.32 -26.48 -20.93
CA THR A 708 -18.10 -27.34 -22.11
C THR A 708 -18.76 -28.71 -21.90
N TRP A 709 -19.95 -28.90 -22.49
CA TRP A 709 -20.77 -30.10 -22.28
C TRP A 709 -20.45 -31.29 -23.19
N TRP A 710 -19.78 -31.07 -24.32
CA TRP A 710 -19.53 -32.13 -25.30
C TRP A 710 -18.76 -33.35 -24.74
N PRO A 711 -17.79 -33.24 -23.82
CA PRO A 711 -17.12 -34.41 -23.26
C PRO A 711 -18.08 -35.26 -22.42
N VAL A 712 -18.99 -34.61 -21.69
CA VAL A 712 -20.05 -35.30 -20.91
C VAL A 712 -20.96 -36.08 -21.84
N ALA A 713 -21.34 -35.48 -22.98
CA ALA A 713 -22.14 -36.16 -24.00
C ALA A 713 -21.42 -37.38 -24.59
N LEU A 714 -20.10 -37.30 -24.83
CA LEU A 714 -19.30 -38.44 -25.30
C LEU A 714 -19.17 -39.54 -24.25
N ILE A 715 -18.96 -39.19 -22.97
CA ILE A 715 -18.91 -40.17 -21.88
C ILE A 715 -20.26 -40.87 -21.76
N ALA A 716 -21.37 -40.13 -21.82
CA ALA A 716 -22.71 -40.69 -21.81
C ALA A 716 -22.95 -41.62 -23.02
N LEU A 717 -22.50 -41.23 -24.21
CA LEU A 717 -22.57 -42.07 -25.40
C LEU A 717 -21.75 -43.36 -25.25
N ALA A 718 -20.52 -43.27 -24.74
CA ALA A 718 -19.66 -44.43 -24.50
C ALA A 718 -20.28 -45.40 -23.47
N LEU A 719 -20.92 -44.87 -22.42
CA LEU A 719 -21.69 -45.67 -21.45
C LEU A 719 -22.88 -46.37 -22.11
N VAL A 720 -23.63 -45.68 -22.97
CA VAL A 720 -24.75 -46.29 -23.72
C VAL A 720 -24.24 -47.40 -24.66
N VAL A 721 -23.17 -47.14 -25.40
CA VAL A 721 -22.57 -48.09 -26.35
C VAL A 721 -21.98 -49.31 -25.64
N SER A 722 -21.50 -49.19 -24.41
CA SER A 722 -20.99 -50.34 -23.64
C SER A 722 -22.09 -51.13 -22.92
N VAL A 723 -23.06 -50.44 -22.32
CA VAL A 723 -24.12 -51.08 -21.51
C VAL A 723 -25.19 -51.73 -22.37
N VAL A 724 -25.61 -51.11 -23.48
CA VAL A 724 -26.70 -51.65 -24.32
C VAL A 724 -26.38 -53.02 -24.91
N PRO A 725 -25.19 -53.28 -25.49
CA PRO A 725 -24.82 -54.62 -25.95
C PRO A 725 -24.70 -55.62 -24.80
N ALA A 726 -24.14 -55.23 -23.66
CA ALA A 726 -24.02 -56.10 -22.48
C ALA A 726 -25.40 -56.54 -21.96
N VAL A 727 -26.36 -55.62 -21.86
CA VAL A 727 -27.75 -55.92 -21.46
C VAL A 727 -28.45 -56.80 -22.51
N ARG A 728 -28.22 -56.54 -23.81
CA ARG A 728 -28.76 -57.38 -24.89
C ARG A 728 -28.19 -58.80 -24.85
N ALA A 729 -26.88 -58.95 -24.64
CA ALA A 729 -26.21 -60.24 -24.51
C ALA A 729 -26.71 -61.02 -23.28
N TYR A 730 -26.85 -60.34 -22.13
CA TYR A 730 -27.42 -60.92 -20.91
C TYR A 730 -28.87 -61.42 -21.12
N ARG A 731 -29.74 -60.59 -21.72
CA ARG A 731 -31.13 -60.98 -22.03
C ARG A 731 -31.21 -62.13 -23.04
N ARG A 732 -30.31 -62.18 -24.01
CA ARG A 732 -30.22 -63.30 -24.96
C ARG A 732 -29.84 -64.59 -24.24
N ARG A 733 -28.84 -64.55 -23.36
CA ARG A 733 -28.40 -65.70 -22.56
C ARG A 733 -29.49 -66.21 -21.61
N GLU A 734 -30.25 -65.31 -20.99
CA GLU A 734 -31.44 -65.65 -20.19
C GLU A 734 -32.49 -66.40 -21.01
N ARG A 735 -32.79 -65.92 -22.24
CA ARG A 735 -33.75 -66.58 -23.15
C ARG A 735 -33.27 -67.94 -23.63
N GLU A 736 -31.97 -68.08 -23.95
CA GLU A 736 -31.37 -69.36 -24.34
C GLU A 736 -31.38 -70.37 -23.19
N ASN A 737 -31.11 -69.92 -21.95
CA ASN A 737 -31.21 -70.77 -20.76
C ASN A 737 -32.66 -71.21 -20.49
N ALA A 738 -33.64 -70.31 -20.63
CA ALA A 738 -35.05 -70.63 -20.49
C ALA A 738 -35.53 -71.62 -21.57
N ALA A 739 -35.09 -71.44 -22.82
CA ALA A 739 -35.38 -72.36 -23.92
C ALA A 739 -34.75 -73.75 -23.70
N ARG A 740 -33.50 -73.82 -23.20
CA ARG A 740 -32.85 -75.09 -22.82
C ARG A 740 -33.59 -75.79 -21.68
N ALA A 741 -34.03 -75.06 -20.66
CA ALA A 741 -34.79 -75.63 -19.55
C ALA A 741 -36.15 -76.22 -20.00
N LEU A 742 -36.81 -75.58 -20.98
CA LEU A 742 -38.03 -76.10 -21.60
C LEU A 742 -37.77 -77.33 -22.48
N ALA A 743 -36.67 -77.34 -23.25
CA ALA A 743 -36.27 -78.49 -24.07
C ALA A 743 -35.91 -79.73 -23.23
N VAL A 744 -35.26 -79.54 -22.07
CA VAL A 744 -34.96 -80.63 -21.12
C VAL A 744 -36.24 -81.21 -20.50
N ARG A 745 -37.27 -80.38 -20.24
CA ARG A 745 -38.58 -80.87 -19.79
C ARG A 745 -39.33 -81.64 -20.87
N GLY A 746 -39.34 -81.16 -22.11
CA GLY A 746 -39.98 -81.86 -23.23
C GLY A 746 -39.32 -83.19 -23.59
N ALA A 747 -38.00 -83.31 -23.43
CA ALA A 747 -37.28 -84.58 -23.62
C ALA A 747 -37.56 -85.61 -22.51
N ALA A 748 -37.88 -85.16 -21.29
CA ALA A 748 -38.26 -86.04 -20.19
C ALA A 748 -39.70 -86.59 -20.31
N GLU A 749 -40.59 -85.88 -21.00
CA GLU A 749 -41.98 -86.31 -21.25
C GLU A 749 -42.14 -87.21 -22.50
N GLY A 750 -41.16 -87.23 -23.41
CA GLY A 750 -41.18 -88.04 -24.64
C GLY A 750 -40.47 -89.40 -24.57
N ALA A 751 -39.84 -89.73 -23.44
CA ALA A 751 -39.09 -90.98 -23.22
C ALA A 751 -39.68 -91.85 -22.07
N GLY A 752 -40.95 -91.62 -21.71
CA GLY A 752 -41.67 -92.35 -20.66
C GLY A 752 -42.91 -93.06 -21.20
#